data_AF-A0A8D8R220-F1
#
_entry.id   AF-A0A8D8R220-F1
#
_cell.length_a   1.000
_cell.length_b   1.000
_cell.length_c   1.000
_cell.angle_alpha   90.00
_cell.angle_beta   90.00
_cell.angle_gamma   90.00
#
_symmetry.space_group_name_H-M   'P 1'
#
loop_
_entity.id
_entity.type
_entity.pdbx_description
1 polymer ?
#
loop_
_entity_poly.entity_id
_entity_poly.type
_entity_poly.pdbx_seq_one_letter_code
_entity_poly.pdbx_strand_id
1 'polypeptide(L)'
;MKNLNSLASFCIYSLLQFVHVNSESDYYDCNEPLVDRAAIKATSQLPDREAHNARLNGDGAWSPEDSTYSQSLFVKLDAKSEIRSIATKGRQGSNEYVTEYMVQYSDEGLAWVSVTNEDGDIQMFKGNVNGDTIRRNIFEVPVIAQWIRINPTRWRDRISMRVELYGCNYVSENLFFNGSSLVRWNLREWPIAAARESIRFRLKTNVDNGVLMYSRGTQGDFFALQLRDNRLLLNLDLGSGVMTSLSVGSLLDDNIWHDVVISRTKKDITLSVDRVLIHGLIKGEFSRLNLNREFYIGGVPNKQEGLIVSQNFTGCMENLYINATNLFQHIKYAYDSEDYWLMQKYFKVNTISNCPEPPIVPVTFTTTGSYARLKGYEGMKQMNVTFSFRTYENNGLLVFHKFLSDGHVKLYLEGGKIKVEIVTGGNPKALLNNFDDEFNDGKWHTVILTINTNQLVLNVDGRAMKTTRLLQMSTGAVYMIAGGVHGTIGFVGCMRMITVDGNYRLPTDWKEGEYCCQDQVVFDACQMIDRCNPNPCEHSGTCKQNSAEFTCDCSASGYSGAVCHTSLNPLSCEAFRNVNPVGTHSNIHIDVDGSGPLKPFPVTCEFYADGRSITVLHHSNEETTQVDGFQEAGHFSQDVVYEADLRQIEALVNRSTSCSQRLNYRCRQSRLFNSPSVENDFHPFAWWVSRNNHKMDYWGGSVFGTRKCECGILGTCTDPTKWCNCDAGLESWQEDGGELKEKAHLPVKQLRFGDTGTPLDEKEGFYTLGPLRCEGDDLFSNVVTFRISDASINLPPFDMGHSGDIYFEFKTTAENAVIVHAKGPSDFIKVSIINGHALHFLYQAGSGPLGVSVETSYKLNNNGWHSVSVERNRKEGRIVVDGALKSEVREPPGPVRALHLTSDLVIGSTVDNHDGYTGCIRALLLNGQPVDLKSYATRGLYGVSPGCVGKCESNPCLNNGTCHERYDGYTCDCRWTAFKGPICADEIGVNLRPSSMIKYDFMGSWRSTISENIRVGFTTTNPKGFLLGLFSNVSGEYMNIMISNSGHLRVVNSLLPLFLLIN
;
A
#
# COMPACT_ATOMS: atom_id res chain seq x y z
N MET A 1 -13.50 63.84 -67.40
CA MET A 1 -14.31 63.82 -66.18
C MET A 1 -15.24 62.61 -66.20
N LYS A 2 -15.00 61.64 -65.30
CA LYS A 2 -15.79 60.44 -64.90
C LYS A 2 -14.81 59.28 -64.61
N ASN A 3 -14.40 59.12 -63.35
CA ASN A 3 -13.73 57.93 -62.80
C ASN A 3 -13.54 58.11 -61.28
N LEU A 4 -14.54 57.71 -60.50
CA LEU A 4 -14.55 57.51 -59.04
C LEU A 4 -16.00 57.14 -58.67
N ASN A 5 -16.34 55.84 -58.69
CA ASN A 5 -17.52 55.20 -58.02
C ASN A 5 -17.85 53.79 -58.57
N SER A 6 -16.90 52.85 -58.54
CA SER A 6 -17.24 51.41 -58.74
C SER A 6 -16.31 50.43 -57.99
N LEU A 7 -15.43 50.90 -57.12
CA LEU A 7 -14.50 50.08 -56.31
C LEU A 7 -14.84 50.07 -54.81
N ALA A 8 -16.00 50.59 -54.40
CA ALA A 8 -16.40 50.73 -53.00
C ALA A 8 -17.61 49.85 -52.58
N SER A 9 -18.00 48.85 -53.38
CA SER A 9 -19.17 47.99 -53.09
C SER A 9 -18.86 46.52 -52.84
N PHE A 10 -17.58 46.11 -52.77
CA PHE A 10 -17.16 44.73 -52.46
C PHE A 10 -16.29 44.60 -51.19
N CYS A 11 -16.08 45.69 -50.43
CA CYS A 11 -15.26 45.71 -49.21
C CYS A 11 -16.03 46.13 -47.93
N ILE A 12 -17.36 46.07 -47.91
CA ILE A 12 -18.18 46.36 -46.71
C ILE A 12 -19.09 45.17 -46.32
N TYR A 13 -18.99 44.02 -47.00
CA TYR A 13 -19.74 42.80 -46.63
C TYR A 13 -18.92 41.73 -45.88
N SER A 14 -17.64 42.00 -45.60
CA SER A 14 -16.72 41.05 -44.94
C SER A 14 -16.07 41.61 -43.66
N LEU A 15 -16.55 42.75 -43.13
CA LEU A 15 -16.00 43.37 -41.91
C LEU A 15 -17.06 43.84 -40.88
N LEU A 16 -18.34 43.53 -41.08
CA LEU A 16 -19.43 43.84 -40.14
C LEU A 16 -20.44 42.69 -40.04
N GLN A 17 -19.96 41.52 -39.59
CA GLN A 17 -20.73 40.60 -38.74
C GLN A 17 -19.93 40.33 -37.45
N PHE A 18 -19.46 41.42 -36.85
CA PHE A 18 -19.04 41.48 -35.45
C PHE A 18 -19.81 42.64 -34.81
N VAL A 19 -21.13 42.48 -34.68
CA VAL A 19 -21.94 43.22 -33.70
C VAL A 19 -22.99 42.24 -33.19
N HIS A 20 -22.82 41.88 -31.92
CA HIS A 20 -23.80 41.31 -31.00
C HIS A 20 -24.91 40.44 -31.61
N VAL A 21 -24.59 39.18 -31.88
CA VAL A 21 -25.47 38.13 -31.36
C VAL A 21 -25.21 38.10 -29.87
N ASN A 22 -26.24 38.42 -29.09
CA ASN A 22 -26.23 38.29 -27.65
C ASN A 22 -25.61 36.95 -27.25
N SER A 23 -24.73 37.04 -26.26
CA SER A 23 -24.26 35.94 -25.44
C SER A 23 -25.42 35.27 -24.70
N GLU A 24 -26.26 34.55 -25.43
CA GLU A 24 -27.01 33.41 -24.91
C GLU A 24 -26.41 32.16 -25.57
N SER A 25 -25.09 31.97 -25.43
CA SER A 25 -24.65 30.62 -25.11
C SER A 25 -25.07 30.43 -23.66
N ASP A 26 -26.26 29.88 -23.44
CA ASP A 26 -26.52 29.15 -22.20
C ASP A 26 -25.31 28.22 -22.05
N TYR A 27 -24.44 28.58 -21.12
CA TYR A 27 -23.42 27.68 -20.64
C TYR A 27 -24.24 26.55 -20.04
N TYR A 28 -24.48 25.48 -20.80
CA TYR A 28 -25.13 24.27 -20.32
C TYR A 28 -24.21 23.72 -19.23
N ASP A 29 -24.34 24.25 -18.02
CA ASP A 29 -23.73 23.69 -16.84
C ASP A 29 -24.45 22.36 -16.63
N CYS A 30 -23.74 21.25 -16.85
CA CYS A 30 -24.29 19.90 -16.79
C CYS A 30 -24.60 19.54 -15.32
N ASN A 31 -25.65 20.15 -14.79
CA ASN A 31 -25.86 20.30 -13.36
C ASN A 31 -27.35 20.41 -12.98
N GLU A 32 -28.23 19.90 -13.84
CA GLU A 32 -29.68 19.88 -13.65
C GLU A 32 -30.10 18.73 -12.72
N PRO A 33 -31.14 18.90 -11.88
CA PRO A 33 -31.68 17.83 -11.05
C PRO A 33 -32.33 16.74 -11.92
N LEU A 34 -32.04 15.47 -11.63
CA LEU A 34 -32.46 14.33 -12.43
C LEU A 34 -33.48 13.42 -11.72
N VAL A 35 -33.56 13.48 -10.39
CA VAL A 35 -34.39 12.56 -9.61
C VAL A 35 -35.88 12.88 -9.74
N ASP A 36 -36.28 14.13 -9.94
CA ASP A 36 -37.68 14.55 -10.04
C ASP A 36 -38.53 13.70 -10.99
N ARG A 37 -37.96 13.26 -12.12
CA ARG A 37 -38.63 12.40 -13.12
C ARG A 37 -38.25 10.92 -13.01
N ALA A 38 -37.35 10.58 -12.09
CA ALA A 38 -36.85 9.22 -11.91
C ALA A 38 -37.83 8.33 -11.13
N ALA A 39 -37.80 7.03 -11.45
CA ALA A 39 -38.46 6.00 -10.67
C ALA A 39 -37.52 5.48 -9.58
N ILE A 40 -37.97 5.52 -8.31
CA ILE A 40 -37.17 5.13 -7.16
C ILE A 40 -37.71 3.82 -6.56
N LYS A 41 -36.83 2.87 -6.28
CA LYS A 41 -37.14 1.58 -5.61
C LYS A 41 -36.16 1.36 -4.45
N ALA A 42 -36.48 0.45 -3.55
CA ALA A 42 -35.59 0.07 -2.45
C ALA A 42 -35.72 -1.43 -2.14
N THR A 43 -34.71 -1.98 -1.46
CA THR A 43 -34.67 -3.39 -1.00
C THR A 43 -35.78 -3.73 -0.02
N SER A 44 -36.03 -2.86 0.97
CA SER A 44 -37.12 -2.95 1.93
C SER A 44 -37.56 -1.53 2.34
N GLN A 45 -38.76 -1.40 2.90
CA GLN A 45 -39.39 -0.10 3.15
C GLN A 45 -40.32 -0.19 4.35
N LEU A 46 -40.22 0.78 5.28
CA LEU A 46 -41.23 0.96 6.32
C LEU A 46 -42.50 1.63 5.75
N PRO A 47 -43.68 1.39 6.36
CA PRO A 47 -44.89 2.15 6.07
C PRO A 47 -44.65 3.66 6.21
N ASP A 48 -45.16 4.46 5.26
CA ASP A 48 -45.00 5.93 5.18
C ASP A 48 -43.54 6.40 5.00
N ARG A 49 -42.61 5.48 4.75
CA ARG A 49 -41.18 5.74 4.48
C ARG A 49 -40.69 4.98 3.26
N GLU A 50 -41.56 4.90 2.26
CA GLU A 50 -41.32 4.22 1.01
C GLU A 50 -40.22 4.89 0.17
N ALA A 51 -39.74 4.17 -0.85
CA ALA A 51 -38.67 4.63 -1.74
C ALA A 51 -39.00 5.94 -2.46
N HIS A 52 -40.28 6.21 -2.77
CA HIS A 52 -40.68 7.46 -3.42
C HIS A 52 -40.49 8.70 -2.53
N ASN A 53 -40.46 8.51 -1.21
CA ASN A 53 -40.18 9.57 -0.23
C ASN A 53 -38.69 9.91 -0.13
N ALA A 54 -37.82 9.23 -0.87
CA ALA A 54 -36.39 9.50 -0.91
C ALA A 54 -36.02 10.75 -1.74
N ARG A 55 -36.95 11.61 -2.14
CA ARG A 55 -36.62 12.82 -2.92
C ARG A 55 -36.01 13.90 -2.01
N LEU A 56 -34.92 14.54 -2.43
CA LEU A 56 -34.15 15.49 -1.60
C LEU A 56 -35.02 16.58 -0.96
N ASN A 57 -35.96 17.13 -1.72
CA ASN A 57 -36.85 18.23 -1.31
C ASN A 57 -38.25 17.74 -0.89
N GLY A 58 -38.45 16.43 -0.71
CA GLY A 58 -39.71 15.86 -0.23
C GLY A 58 -39.87 15.98 1.29
N ASP A 59 -41.13 15.89 1.73
CA ASP A 59 -41.54 15.95 3.14
C ASP A 59 -41.21 14.66 3.92
N GLY A 60 -41.00 13.54 3.22
CA GLY A 60 -40.67 12.23 3.79
C GLY A 60 -39.18 11.86 3.66
N ALA A 61 -38.82 10.63 4.04
CA ALA A 61 -37.52 10.03 3.74
C ALA A 61 -37.69 8.52 3.57
N TRP A 62 -36.90 7.89 2.70
CA TRP A 62 -36.87 6.43 2.65
C TRP A 62 -36.22 5.88 3.92
N SER A 63 -36.80 4.83 4.50
CA SER A 63 -36.18 4.02 5.55
C SER A 63 -36.50 2.54 5.35
N PRO A 64 -35.51 1.64 5.39
CA PRO A 64 -35.74 0.20 5.30
C PRO A 64 -36.38 -0.34 6.58
N GLU A 65 -36.96 -1.54 6.49
CA GLU A 65 -37.55 -2.26 7.63
C GLU A 65 -36.50 -2.48 8.73
N ASP A 66 -35.35 -3.03 8.32
CA ASP A 66 -34.17 -3.24 9.16
C ASP A 66 -32.97 -2.41 8.67
N SER A 67 -32.14 -1.92 9.58
CA SER A 67 -30.90 -1.21 9.23
C SER A 67 -29.72 -2.19 9.14
N THR A 68 -29.59 -2.82 7.98
CA THR A 68 -28.51 -3.76 7.65
C THR A 68 -27.69 -3.27 6.45
N TYR A 69 -26.47 -3.81 6.28
CA TYR A 69 -25.61 -3.49 5.13
C TYR A 69 -26.14 -3.98 3.78
N SER A 70 -27.18 -4.81 3.77
CA SER A 70 -27.84 -5.31 2.57
C SER A 70 -28.91 -4.37 2.02
N GLN A 71 -29.18 -3.23 2.67
CA GLN A 71 -30.20 -2.29 2.22
C GLN A 71 -29.68 -1.37 1.12
N SER A 72 -30.49 -1.11 0.11
CA SER A 72 -30.11 -0.26 -1.03
C SER A 72 -31.29 0.53 -1.57
N LEU A 73 -31.00 1.74 -2.05
CA LEU A 73 -31.92 2.59 -2.79
C LEU A 73 -31.54 2.60 -4.27
N PHE A 74 -32.51 2.42 -5.16
CA PHE A 74 -32.33 2.34 -6.60
C PHE A 74 -33.04 3.53 -7.26
N VAL A 75 -32.35 4.23 -8.15
CA VAL A 75 -32.87 5.36 -8.92
C VAL A 75 -32.74 5.01 -10.41
N LYS A 76 -33.86 4.94 -11.11
CA LYS A 76 -33.92 4.78 -12.57
C LYS A 76 -34.27 6.11 -13.22
N LEU A 77 -33.32 6.67 -13.97
CA LEU A 77 -33.51 7.89 -14.75
C LEU A 77 -34.36 7.63 -16.01
N ASP A 78 -34.97 8.68 -16.54
CA ASP A 78 -35.79 8.65 -17.76
C ASP A 78 -34.96 8.32 -19.01
N ALA A 79 -33.75 8.89 -19.09
CA ALA A 79 -32.77 8.64 -20.14
C ALA A 79 -31.36 8.48 -19.57
N LYS A 80 -30.45 7.96 -20.42
CA LYS A 80 -29.02 7.88 -20.09
C LYS A 80 -28.47 9.30 -19.87
N SER A 81 -27.83 9.51 -18.73
CA SER A 81 -27.41 10.85 -18.29
C SER A 81 -25.95 10.86 -17.87
N GLU A 82 -25.28 12.00 -18.03
CA GLU A 82 -23.98 12.29 -17.42
C GLU A 82 -24.24 12.86 -16.03
N ILE A 83 -23.93 12.10 -14.99
CA ILE A 83 -24.19 12.44 -13.60
C ILE A 83 -22.89 12.97 -12.99
N ARG A 84 -22.93 14.21 -12.49
CA ARG A 84 -21.75 14.92 -11.95
C ARG A 84 -21.72 15.00 -10.44
N SER A 85 -22.87 14.94 -9.79
CA SER A 85 -22.90 14.95 -8.33
C SER A 85 -24.14 14.29 -7.77
N ILE A 86 -24.04 13.87 -6.52
CA ILE A 86 -25.12 13.36 -5.70
C ILE A 86 -25.26 14.24 -4.47
N ALA A 87 -26.50 14.60 -4.12
CA ALA A 87 -26.82 15.26 -2.87
C ALA A 87 -27.70 14.36 -2.00
N THR A 88 -27.44 14.35 -0.70
CA THR A 88 -28.18 13.56 0.28
C THR A 88 -28.67 14.41 1.44
N LYS A 89 -29.78 14.01 2.07
CA LYS A 89 -30.28 14.46 3.37
C LYS A 89 -30.75 13.26 4.18
N GLY A 90 -30.77 13.39 5.51
CA GLY A 90 -31.47 12.44 6.36
C GLY A 90 -32.97 12.71 6.44
N ARG A 91 -33.62 12.11 7.44
CA ARG A 91 -35.01 12.42 7.76
C ARG A 91 -35.12 13.76 8.49
N GLN A 92 -36.12 14.55 8.13
CA GLN A 92 -36.28 15.90 8.66
C GLN A 92 -36.49 15.91 10.18
N GLY A 93 -35.78 16.80 10.87
CA GLY A 93 -35.92 17.02 12.31
C GLY A 93 -35.57 15.81 13.20
N SER A 94 -34.84 14.82 12.69
CA SER A 94 -34.42 13.64 13.44
C SER A 94 -32.91 13.37 13.35
N ASN A 95 -32.43 12.45 14.20
CA ASN A 95 -31.07 11.92 14.16
C ASN A 95 -30.96 10.67 13.27
N GLU A 96 -31.97 10.37 12.45
CA GLU A 96 -31.98 9.25 11.51
C GLU A 96 -31.40 9.71 10.16
N TYR A 97 -30.14 9.36 9.88
CA TYR A 97 -29.45 9.76 8.65
C TYR A 97 -28.25 8.87 8.33
N VAL A 98 -27.92 8.80 7.04
CA VAL A 98 -26.74 8.07 6.53
C VAL A 98 -25.52 8.98 6.55
N THR A 99 -24.45 8.56 7.23
CA THR A 99 -23.17 9.28 7.36
C THR A 99 -22.12 8.82 6.36
N GLU A 100 -22.31 7.67 5.71
CA GLU A 100 -21.43 7.13 4.67
C GLU A 100 -22.19 6.16 3.77
N TYR A 101 -21.88 6.14 2.47
CA TYR A 101 -22.49 5.24 1.49
C TYR A 101 -21.56 4.99 0.30
N MET A 102 -21.77 3.90 -0.43
CA MET A 102 -21.15 3.66 -1.74
C MET A 102 -22.19 3.78 -2.87
N VAL A 103 -21.73 4.11 -4.07
CA VAL A 103 -22.59 4.25 -5.27
C VAL A 103 -22.21 3.20 -6.30
N GLN A 104 -23.22 2.56 -6.89
CA GLN A 104 -23.09 1.68 -8.04
C GLN A 104 -23.97 2.20 -9.19
N TYR A 105 -23.61 1.89 -10.42
CA TYR A 105 -24.31 2.34 -11.61
C TYR A 105 -24.45 1.24 -12.66
N SER A 106 -25.46 1.37 -13.52
CA SER A 106 -25.75 0.43 -14.60
C SER A 106 -26.46 1.14 -15.76
N ASP A 107 -26.21 0.67 -16.99
CA ASP A 107 -26.99 1.10 -18.16
C ASP A 107 -28.36 0.39 -18.22
N GLU A 108 -28.46 -0.85 -17.71
CA GLU A 108 -29.65 -1.71 -17.89
C GLU A 108 -30.32 -2.16 -16.58
N GLY A 109 -29.67 -1.92 -15.43
CA GLY A 109 -30.18 -2.29 -14.11
C GLY A 109 -29.86 -3.72 -13.68
N LEU A 110 -29.16 -4.49 -14.52
CA LEU A 110 -28.68 -5.85 -14.24
C LEU A 110 -27.18 -5.85 -13.92
N ALA A 111 -26.39 -5.13 -14.73
CA ALA A 111 -24.93 -5.06 -14.61
C ALA A 111 -24.46 -3.85 -13.78
N TRP A 112 -24.10 -4.10 -12.52
CA TRP A 112 -23.76 -3.03 -11.58
C TRP A 112 -22.24 -2.87 -11.46
N VAL A 113 -21.75 -1.67 -11.79
CA VAL A 113 -20.37 -1.25 -11.60
C VAL A 113 -20.30 -0.36 -10.37
N SER A 114 -19.34 -0.60 -9.48
CA SER A 114 -19.13 0.26 -8.31
C SER A 114 -18.29 1.47 -8.68
N VAL A 115 -18.63 2.66 -8.16
CA VAL A 115 -17.76 3.83 -8.29
C VAL A 115 -16.51 3.60 -7.44
N THR A 116 -15.34 3.72 -8.05
CA THR A 116 -14.03 3.54 -7.42
C THR A 116 -13.27 4.86 -7.27
N ASN A 117 -12.30 4.88 -6.36
CA ASN A 117 -11.31 5.94 -6.23
C ASN A 117 -10.15 5.73 -7.22
N GLU A 118 -9.15 6.62 -7.17
CA GLU A 118 -7.97 6.58 -8.05
C GLU A 118 -7.15 5.28 -7.90
N ASP A 119 -7.14 4.70 -6.69
CA ASP A 119 -6.45 3.45 -6.34
C ASP A 119 -7.24 2.17 -6.72
N GLY A 120 -8.44 2.32 -7.28
CA GLY A 120 -9.32 1.21 -7.66
C GLY A 120 -10.14 0.60 -6.53
N ASP A 121 -10.11 1.19 -5.33
CA ASP A 121 -10.97 0.80 -4.22
C ASP A 121 -12.37 1.41 -4.36
N ILE A 122 -13.37 0.72 -3.81
CA ILE A 122 -14.75 1.23 -3.80
C ILE A 122 -14.79 2.57 -3.07
N GLN A 123 -15.28 3.60 -3.77
CA GLN A 123 -15.37 4.95 -3.21
C GLN A 123 -16.45 5.00 -2.13
N MET A 124 -16.02 5.29 -0.91
CA MET A 124 -16.90 5.55 0.23
C MET A 124 -17.19 7.06 0.28
N PHE A 125 -18.43 7.45 0.00
CA PHE A 125 -18.85 8.85 0.01
C PHE A 125 -19.26 9.29 1.41
N LYS A 126 -18.72 10.43 1.86
CA LYS A 126 -19.14 11.06 3.12
C LYS A 126 -20.58 11.55 2.99
N GLY A 127 -21.45 11.05 3.87
CA GLY A 127 -22.87 11.38 3.95
C GLY A 127 -23.17 12.55 4.89
N ASN A 128 -24.36 12.53 5.46
CA ASN A 128 -24.93 13.61 6.25
C ASN A 128 -24.36 13.66 7.67
N VAL A 129 -24.34 14.87 8.26
CA VAL A 129 -23.99 15.10 9.67
C VAL A 129 -25.21 15.30 10.57
N ASN A 130 -26.39 15.49 9.98
CA ASN A 130 -27.71 15.60 10.63
C ASN A 130 -28.83 15.29 9.61
N GLY A 131 -30.10 15.29 10.07
CA GLY A 131 -31.26 15.03 9.22
C GLY A 131 -31.59 16.09 8.14
N ASP A 132 -31.14 17.33 8.32
CA ASP A 132 -31.67 18.50 7.61
C ASP A 132 -30.69 19.20 6.65
N THR A 133 -29.39 19.03 6.83
CA THR A 133 -28.36 19.64 5.99
C THR A 133 -28.10 18.81 4.74
N ILE A 134 -28.02 19.48 3.59
CA ILE A 134 -27.66 18.84 2.33
C ILE A 134 -26.16 18.56 2.34
N ARG A 135 -25.79 17.30 2.13
CA ARG A 135 -24.43 16.90 1.81
C ARG A 135 -24.34 16.65 0.31
N ARG A 136 -23.46 17.37 -0.38
CA ARG A 136 -23.21 17.17 -1.82
C ARG A 136 -21.83 16.55 -2.03
N ASN A 137 -21.75 15.51 -2.83
CA ASN A 137 -20.49 14.90 -3.28
C ASN A 137 -20.41 15.00 -4.81
N ILE A 138 -19.28 15.46 -5.32
CA ILE A 138 -19.00 15.60 -6.76
C ILE A 138 -18.23 14.36 -7.22
N PHE A 139 -18.60 13.82 -8.38
CA PHE A 139 -17.83 12.77 -9.03
C PHE A 139 -16.72 13.43 -9.85
N GLU A 140 -15.46 13.16 -9.50
CA GLU A 140 -14.30 13.70 -10.25
C GLU A 140 -14.34 13.27 -11.71
N VAL A 141 -14.68 12.00 -11.95
CA VAL A 141 -15.06 11.48 -13.26
C VAL A 141 -16.56 11.24 -13.27
N PRO A 142 -17.33 11.95 -14.12
CA PRO A 142 -18.77 11.79 -14.19
C PRO A 142 -19.20 10.33 -14.38
N VAL A 143 -20.35 9.98 -13.81
CA VAL A 143 -20.96 8.65 -13.99
C VAL A 143 -21.94 8.73 -15.15
N ILE A 144 -21.75 7.91 -16.17
CA ILE A 144 -22.65 7.87 -17.33
C ILE A 144 -23.49 6.59 -17.24
N ALA A 145 -24.75 6.75 -16.84
CA ALA A 145 -25.65 5.63 -16.59
C ALA A 145 -27.13 6.05 -16.66
N GLN A 146 -28.02 5.06 -16.69
CA GLN A 146 -29.47 5.27 -16.48
C GLN A 146 -29.91 4.82 -15.08
N TRP A 147 -29.23 3.84 -14.49
CA TRP A 147 -29.55 3.29 -13.19
C TRP A 147 -28.45 3.60 -12.19
N ILE A 148 -28.86 4.07 -11.01
CA ILE A 148 -27.98 4.33 -9.87
C ILE A 148 -28.49 3.54 -8.67
N ARG A 149 -27.57 2.92 -7.93
CA ARG A 149 -27.84 2.22 -6.68
C ARG A 149 -26.97 2.82 -5.58
N ILE A 150 -27.59 3.18 -4.48
CA ILE A 150 -26.96 3.80 -3.32
C ILE A 150 -27.05 2.80 -2.17
N ASN A 151 -25.89 2.44 -1.61
CA ASN A 151 -25.78 1.44 -0.56
C ASN A 151 -25.23 2.11 0.71
N PRO A 152 -26.05 2.33 1.75
CA PRO A 152 -25.61 2.89 3.03
C PRO A 152 -24.58 2.00 3.74
N THR A 153 -23.52 2.61 4.27
CA THR A 153 -22.43 1.91 4.97
C THR A 153 -22.19 2.45 6.39
N ARG A 154 -22.55 3.70 6.70
CA ARG A 154 -22.69 4.21 8.07
C ARG A 154 -23.96 5.02 8.21
N TRP A 155 -24.59 4.95 9.37
CA TRP A 155 -25.75 5.77 9.71
C TRP A 155 -25.76 6.07 11.20
N ARG A 156 -26.54 7.08 11.57
CA ARG A 156 -26.91 7.38 12.95
C ARG A 156 -28.35 6.96 13.16
N ASP A 157 -28.61 6.30 14.30
CA ASP A 157 -29.89 5.74 14.76
C ASP A 157 -30.56 4.72 13.82
N ARG A 158 -30.88 5.10 12.57
CA ARG A 158 -31.48 4.24 11.53
C ARG A 158 -31.07 4.74 10.15
N ILE A 159 -31.02 3.84 9.16
CA ILE A 159 -30.88 4.22 7.75
C ILE A 159 -32.10 5.07 7.36
N SER A 160 -31.86 6.35 7.07
CA SER A 160 -32.86 7.23 6.45
C SER A 160 -32.20 8.15 5.44
N MET A 161 -32.75 8.22 4.22
CA MET A 161 -32.17 9.00 3.13
C MET A 161 -33.21 9.72 2.28
N ARG A 162 -32.83 10.93 1.87
CA ARG A 162 -33.36 11.64 0.70
C ARG A 162 -32.20 11.98 -0.22
N VAL A 163 -32.42 11.95 -1.53
CA VAL A 163 -31.38 12.00 -2.56
C VAL A 163 -31.80 12.86 -3.75
N GLU A 164 -30.81 13.52 -4.36
CA GLU A 164 -30.90 14.16 -5.68
C GLU A 164 -29.63 13.82 -6.46
N LEU A 165 -29.76 13.66 -7.78
CA LEU A 165 -28.66 13.45 -8.70
C LEU A 165 -28.62 14.67 -9.63
N TYR A 166 -27.46 15.27 -9.81
CA TYR A 166 -27.30 16.40 -10.71
C TYR A 166 -26.45 16.02 -11.92
N GLY A 167 -26.89 16.44 -13.10
CA GLY A 167 -26.24 16.12 -14.35
C GLY A 167 -26.97 16.66 -15.56
N CYS A 168 -26.80 16.02 -16.70
CA CYS A 168 -27.48 16.39 -17.94
C CYS A 168 -27.69 15.17 -18.84
N ASN A 169 -28.54 15.32 -19.86
CA ASN A 169 -28.74 14.29 -20.87
C ASN A 169 -27.42 13.96 -21.58
N TYR A 170 -27.11 12.68 -21.71
CA TYR A 170 -25.90 12.23 -22.39
C TYR A 170 -26.21 11.86 -23.84
N VAL A 171 -25.59 12.57 -24.79
CA VAL A 171 -25.68 12.27 -26.22
C VAL A 171 -24.49 11.39 -26.61
N SER A 172 -24.77 10.18 -27.12
CA SER A 172 -23.76 9.22 -27.55
C SER A 172 -23.44 9.38 -29.04
N GLU A 173 -22.25 9.90 -29.36
CA GLU A 173 -21.70 9.82 -30.71
C GLU A 173 -20.76 8.64 -30.84
N ASN A 174 -21.30 7.49 -31.26
CA ASN A 174 -20.53 6.24 -31.39
C ASN A 174 -20.20 5.84 -32.83
N LEU A 175 -19.14 5.04 -32.94
CA LEU A 175 -18.75 4.28 -34.13
C LEU A 175 -18.48 2.82 -33.73
N PHE A 176 -18.98 1.89 -34.53
CA PHE A 176 -18.67 0.47 -34.44
C PHE A 176 -17.56 0.07 -35.41
N PHE A 177 -16.62 -0.71 -34.89
CA PHE A 177 -15.49 -1.29 -35.61
C PHE A 177 -15.63 -2.82 -35.62
N ASN A 178 -15.52 -3.44 -36.79
CA ASN A 178 -15.73 -4.88 -36.96
C ASN A 178 -14.42 -5.68 -37.16
N GLY A 179 -13.26 -5.09 -36.81
CA GLY A 179 -11.93 -5.65 -37.06
C GLY A 179 -11.38 -5.40 -38.48
N SER A 180 -12.22 -5.04 -39.45
CA SER A 180 -11.78 -4.52 -40.76
C SER A 180 -11.98 -3.01 -40.91
N SER A 181 -12.76 -2.41 -40.01
CA SER A 181 -13.06 -0.98 -39.99
C SER A 181 -11.86 -0.16 -39.52
N LEU A 182 -11.68 1.03 -40.09
CA LEU A 182 -10.72 2.01 -39.58
C LEU A 182 -11.16 3.43 -39.91
N VAL A 183 -10.70 4.38 -39.09
CA VAL A 183 -10.76 5.82 -39.38
C VAL A 183 -9.33 6.34 -39.50
N ARG A 184 -9.10 7.16 -40.51
CA ARG A 184 -7.81 7.78 -40.80
C ARG A 184 -7.95 9.30 -40.81
N TRP A 185 -7.26 9.97 -39.90
CA TRP A 185 -7.12 11.42 -39.88
C TRP A 185 -5.78 11.84 -40.53
N ASN A 186 -5.84 12.69 -41.54
CA ASN A 186 -4.67 13.15 -42.29
C ASN A 186 -3.86 14.19 -41.49
N LEU A 187 -2.81 13.78 -40.78
CA LEU A 187 -1.89 14.73 -40.11
C LEU A 187 -0.73 15.21 -40.99
N ARG A 188 -0.70 14.86 -42.29
CA ARG A 188 0.34 15.38 -43.20
C ARG A 188 0.11 16.85 -43.51
N GLU A 189 -1.15 17.24 -43.61
CA GLU A 189 -1.57 18.63 -43.83
C GLU A 189 -1.81 19.38 -42.51
N TRP A 190 -2.19 18.67 -41.45
CA TRP A 190 -2.45 19.23 -40.12
C TRP A 190 -1.68 18.47 -39.02
N PRO A 191 -0.35 18.64 -38.92
CA PRO A 191 0.46 17.93 -37.95
C PRO A 191 0.12 18.32 -36.51
N ILE A 192 0.26 17.37 -35.60
CA ILE A 192 0.15 17.61 -34.15
C ILE A 192 1.56 17.84 -33.62
N ALA A 193 1.81 19.01 -33.06
CA ALA A 193 3.04 19.34 -32.35
C ALA A 193 2.65 19.99 -31.02
N ALA A 194 2.57 19.19 -29.96
CA ALA A 194 2.00 19.65 -28.71
C ALA A 194 2.81 19.18 -27.49
N ALA A 195 2.74 19.99 -26.42
CA ALA A 195 3.34 19.72 -25.12
C ALA A 195 2.28 19.35 -24.07
N ARG A 196 1.00 19.41 -24.46
CA ARG A 196 -0.17 19.15 -23.62
C ARG A 196 -1.27 18.61 -24.52
N GLU A 197 -1.78 17.44 -24.18
CA GLU A 197 -2.95 16.86 -24.85
C GLU A 197 -3.83 16.16 -23.83
N SER A 198 -5.13 16.18 -24.06
CA SER A 198 -6.10 15.36 -23.35
C SER A 198 -6.90 14.55 -24.36
N ILE A 199 -7.04 13.25 -24.13
CA ILE A 199 -7.87 12.34 -24.93
C ILE A 199 -8.87 11.70 -23.98
N ARG A 200 -10.17 11.74 -24.31
CA ARG A 200 -11.23 11.10 -23.53
C ARG A 200 -12.17 10.37 -24.47
N PHE A 201 -12.52 9.14 -24.16
CA PHE A 201 -13.51 8.36 -24.90
C PHE A 201 -14.05 7.23 -24.05
N ARG A 202 -15.09 6.54 -24.53
CA ARG A 202 -15.54 5.28 -23.93
C ARG A 202 -15.44 4.17 -24.95
N LEU A 203 -15.14 2.96 -24.48
CA LEU A 203 -15.07 1.77 -25.32
C LEU A 203 -15.89 0.63 -24.75
N LYS A 204 -16.42 -0.22 -25.63
CA LYS A 204 -17.14 -1.46 -25.30
C LYS A 204 -16.67 -2.54 -26.25
N THR A 205 -16.18 -3.66 -25.73
CA THR A 205 -15.71 -4.79 -26.55
C THR A 205 -15.88 -6.13 -25.82
N ASN A 206 -15.87 -7.21 -26.60
CA ASN A 206 -15.86 -8.60 -26.12
C ASN A 206 -14.62 -9.38 -26.60
N VAL A 207 -13.62 -8.66 -27.13
CA VAL A 207 -12.33 -9.15 -27.63
C VAL A 207 -11.22 -8.59 -26.75
N ASP A 208 -10.25 -9.44 -26.41
CA ASP A 208 -9.18 -9.18 -25.46
C ASP A 208 -7.98 -8.40 -26.04
N ASN A 209 -7.87 -8.34 -27.37
CA ASN A 209 -6.78 -7.72 -28.10
C ASN A 209 -7.29 -6.86 -29.26
N GLY A 210 -6.70 -5.67 -29.46
CA GLY A 210 -7.03 -4.83 -30.60
C GLY A 210 -6.34 -3.46 -30.61
N VAL A 211 -5.90 -2.99 -31.78
CA VAL A 211 -5.34 -1.63 -31.93
C VAL A 211 -6.45 -0.59 -31.88
N LEU A 212 -6.39 0.31 -30.88
CA LEU A 212 -7.37 1.38 -30.69
C LEU A 212 -6.98 2.63 -31.46
N MET A 213 -5.76 3.14 -31.26
CA MET A 213 -5.27 4.36 -31.90
C MET A 213 -3.78 4.27 -32.18
N TYR A 214 -3.34 4.80 -33.32
CA TYR A 214 -1.94 4.82 -33.69
C TYR A 214 -1.55 6.01 -34.54
N SER A 215 -0.42 6.65 -34.25
CA SER A 215 0.21 7.62 -35.14
C SER A 215 1.73 7.71 -34.89
N ARG A 216 2.46 8.28 -35.86
CA ARG A 216 3.91 8.47 -35.76
C ARG A 216 4.39 9.77 -36.41
N GLY A 217 5.55 10.22 -35.98
CA GLY A 217 6.33 11.31 -36.54
C GLY A 217 7.45 10.82 -37.44
N THR A 218 8.08 11.75 -38.15
CA THR A 218 9.32 11.49 -38.91
C THR A 218 10.58 11.50 -38.04
N GLN A 219 10.49 11.98 -36.79
CA GLN A 219 11.61 12.11 -35.85
C GLN A 219 11.71 10.94 -34.86
N GLY A 220 10.93 9.88 -35.06
CA GLY A 220 10.88 8.72 -34.15
C GLY A 220 9.73 8.78 -33.13
N ASP A 221 9.04 9.91 -33.02
CA ASP A 221 7.87 10.07 -32.17
C ASP A 221 6.77 9.08 -32.56
N PHE A 222 6.13 8.43 -31.59
CA PHE A 222 4.92 7.66 -31.86
C PHE A 222 3.98 7.61 -30.66
N PHE A 223 2.70 7.40 -30.97
CA PHE A 223 1.63 7.19 -30.03
C PHE A 223 0.90 5.91 -30.42
N ALA A 224 0.90 4.91 -29.55
CA ALA A 224 0.31 3.60 -29.80
C ALA A 224 -0.56 3.16 -28.63
N LEU A 225 -1.88 3.24 -28.79
CA LEU A 225 -2.88 2.80 -27.83
C LEU A 225 -3.53 1.50 -28.32
N GLN A 226 -3.48 0.46 -27.50
CA GLN A 226 -3.96 -0.87 -27.85
C GLN A 226 -4.55 -1.59 -26.64
N LEU A 227 -5.53 -2.46 -26.89
CA LEU A 227 -5.97 -3.45 -25.92
C LEU A 227 -5.07 -4.68 -26.07
N ARG A 228 -4.54 -5.19 -24.95
CA ARG A 228 -3.73 -6.40 -24.89
C ARG A 228 -4.06 -7.18 -23.63
N ASP A 229 -4.38 -8.47 -23.79
CA ASP A 229 -4.65 -9.38 -22.67
C ASP A 229 -5.69 -8.77 -21.67
N ASN A 230 -6.78 -8.20 -22.18
CA ASN A 230 -7.85 -7.54 -21.40
C ASN A 230 -7.45 -6.25 -20.66
N ARG A 231 -6.31 -5.65 -21.02
CA ARG A 231 -5.81 -4.40 -20.42
C ARG A 231 -5.53 -3.35 -21.49
N LEU A 232 -5.65 -2.09 -21.11
CA LEU A 232 -5.30 -0.98 -21.98
C LEU A 232 -3.80 -0.69 -21.88
N LEU A 233 -3.09 -0.78 -22.99
CA LEU A 233 -1.65 -0.54 -23.10
C LEU A 233 -1.38 0.68 -23.98
N LEU A 234 -0.69 1.67 -23.41
CA LEU A 234 -0.18 2.84 -24.10
C LEU A 234 1.34 2.76 -24.23
N ASN A 235 1.83 2.74 -25.47
CA ASN A 235 3.25 2.86 -25.80
C ASN A 235 3.52 4.20 -26.47
N LEU A 236 4.55 4.90 -26.01
CA LEU A 236 4.86 6.25 -26.47
C LEU A 236 6.37 6.53 -26.47
N ASP A 237 6.83 7.24 -27.49
CA ASP A 237 8.17 7.85 -27.57
C ASP A 237 8.04 9.28 -28.10
N LEU A 238 8.83 10.20 -27.56
CA LEU A 238 8.92 11.61 -27.94
C LEU A 238 10.12 11.89 -28.86
N GLY A 239 10.63 10.87 -29.56
CA GLY A 239 11.76 10.97 -30.50
C GLY A 239 13.13 10.64 -29.89
N SER A 240 13.16 10.08 -28.68
CA SER A 240 14.41 9.76 -27.95
C SER A 240 14.94 8.36 -28.24
N GLY A 241 14.14 7.49 -28.88
CA GLY A 241 14.46 6.07 -29.06
C GLY A 241 14.22 5.23 -27.82
N VAL A 242 13.61 5.80 -26.77
CA VAL A 242 13.31 5.12 -25.51
C VAL A 242 11.80 5.05 -25.30
N MET A 243 11.23 3.88 -25.56
CA MET A 243 9.81 3.63 -25.39
C MET A 243 9.40 3.68 -23.90
N THR A 244 8.32 4.42 -23.64
CA THR A 244 7.59 4.38 -22.37
C THR A 244 6.31 3.57 -22.57
N SER A 245 6.06 2.61 -21.68
CA SER A 245 4.88 1.74 -21.70
C SER A 245 4.08 1.90 -20.41
N LEU A 246 2.78 2.15 -20.53
CA LEU A 246 1.84 2.26 -19.41
C LEU A 246 0.67 1.31 -19.66
N SER A 247 0.28 0.54 -18.64
CA SER A 247 -0.83 -0.41 -18.73
C SER A 247 -1.80 -0.18 -17.57
N VAL A 248 -3.10 -0.19 -17.84
CA VAL A 248 -4.16 0.00 -16.83
C VAL A 248 -5.41 -0.80 -17.19
N GLY A 249 -6.26 -1.04 -16.20
CA GLY A 249 -7.52 -1.77 -16.35
C GLY A 249 -7.32 -3.28 -16.35
N SER A 250 -8.44 -3.99 -16.22
CA SER A 250 -8.53 -5.44 -16.32
C SER A 250 -9.94 -5.80 -16.76
N LEU A 251 -10.09 -6.95 -17.41
CA LEU A 251 -11.38 -7.46 -17.89
C LEU A 251 -12.14 -6.47 -18.80
N LEU A 252 -11.42 -5.64 -19.57
CA LEU A 252 -12.02 -4.62 -20.46
C LEU A 252 -12.80 -5.19 -21.66
N ASP A 253 -12.84 -6.52 -21.78
CA ASP A 253 -13.60 -7.32 -22.73
C ASP A 253 -14.90 -7.89 -22.13
N ASP A 254 -15.38 -7.32 -21.03
CA ASP A 254 -16.61 -7.74 -20.31
C ASP A 254 -17.92 -7.35 -21.03
N ASN A 255 -17.81 -6.67 -22.18
CA ASN A 255 -18.92 -6.11 -22.95
C ASN A 255 -19.73 -5.05 -22.18
N ILE A 256 -19.07 -4.27 -21.33
CA ILE A 256 -19.60 -3.08 -20.66
C ILE A 256 -18.85 -1.85 -21.18
N TRP A 257 -19.44 -0.66 -21.02
CA TRP A 257 -18.77 0.59 -21.38
C TRP A 257 -17.72 0.98 -20.34
N HIS A 258 -16.48 1.12 -20.78
CA HIS A 258 -15.36 1.60 -19.98
C HIS A 258 -15.00 3.05 -20.33
N ASP A 259 -14.71 3.86 -19.31
CA ASP A 259 -14.29 5.26 -19.45
C ASP A 259 -12.77 5.34 -19.56
N VAL A 260 -12.24 5.94 -20.63
CA VAL A 260 -10.79 6.10 -20.85
C VAL A 260 -10.41 7.57 -20.89
N VAL A 261 -9.40 7.95 -20.10
CA VAL A 261 -8.82 9.29 -20.08
C VAL A 261 -7.30 9.22 -20.18
N ILE A 262 -6.73 9.97 -21.10
CA ILE A 262 -5.29 10.16 -21.26
C ILE A 262 -5.03 11.66 -21.14
N SER A 263 -4.14 12.05 -20.24
CA SER A 263 -3.74 13.45 -20.05
C SER A 263 -2.23 13.52 -19.99
N ARG A 264 -1.62 14.35 -20.85
CA ARG A 264 -0.17 14.55 -20.87
C ARG A 264 0.15 16.02 -20.67
N THR A 265 1.13 16.31 -19.82
CA THR A 265 1.78 17.63 -19.70
C THR A 265 3.29 17.44 -19.72
N LYS A 266 3.94 17.86 -20.81
CA LYS A 266 5.38 17.63 -21.06
C LYS A 266 5.70 16.12 -20.95
N LYS A 267 6.48 15.71 -19.95
CA LYS A 267 6.83 14.30 -19.71
C LYS A 267 5.88 13.61 -18.74
N ASP A 268 5.08 14.37 -17.99
CA ASP A 268 4.10 13.82 -17.08
C ASP A 268 2.91 13.32 -17.89
N ILE A 269 2.54 12.06 -17.68
CA ILE A 269 1.41 11.44 -18.36
C ILE A 269 0.57 10.68 -17.35
N THR A 270 -0.73 10.79 -17.52
CA THR A 270 -1.73 10.10 -16.72
C THR A 270 -2.61 9.30 -17.68
N LEU A 271 -2.74 8.01 -17.39
CA LEU A 271 -3.60 7.09 -18.12
C LEU A 271 -4.64 6.54 -17.12
N SER A 272 -5.92 6.68 -17.44
CA SER A 272 -7.02 6.21 -16.61
C SER A 272 -8.00 5.34 -17.38
N VAL A 273 -8.44 4.26 -16.73
CA VAL A 273 -9.57 3.44 -17.15
C VAL A 273 -10.49 3.23 -15.96
N ASP A 274 -11.78 3.52 -16.13
CA ASP A 274 -12.82 3.40 -15.10
C ASP A 274 -12.47 4.05 -13.76
N ARG A 275 -11.78 5.21 -13.81
CA ARG A 275 -11.34 6.03 -12.66
C ARG A 275 -10.05 5.56 -11.99
N VAL A 276 -9.58 4.35 -12.29
CA VAL A 276 -8.24 3.92 -11.87
C VAL A 276 -7.22 4.74 -12.62
N LEU A 277 -6.29 5.38 -11.93
CA LEU A 277 -5.31 6.30 -12.51
C LEU A 277 -3.89 5.75 -12.37
N ILE A 278 -3.16 5.76 -13.48
CA ILE A 278 -1.73 5.44 -13.51
C ILE A 278 -0.97 6.68 -13.96
N HIS A 279 -0.07 7.14 -13.09
CA HIS A 279 0.88 8.20 -13.41
C HIS A 279 2.17 7.62 -13.95
N GLY A 280 2.72 8.26 -14.98
CA GLY A 280 3.99 7.90 -15.58
C GLY A 280 4.83 9.13 -15.90
N LEU A 281 6.14 8.93 -15.89
CA LEU A 281 7.10 9.89 -16.45
C LEU A 281 7.66 9.31 -17.75
N ILE A 282 7.44 10.03 -18.85
CA ILE A 282 7.94 9.64 -20.17
C ILE A 282 9.47 9.71 -20.17
N LYS A 283 10.10 8.59 -20.55
CA LYS A 283 11.56 8.44 -20.65
C LYS A 283 12.13 9.26 -21.81
N GLY A 284 13.44 9.52 -21.75
CA GLY A 284 14.16 10.29 -22.76
C GLY A 284 14.24 11.79 -22.46
N GLU A 285 14.85 12.56 -23.35
CA GLU A 285 15.18 13.97 -23.13
C GLU A 285 14.06 14.95 -23.57
N PHE A 286 13.28 14.58 -24.59
CA PHE A 286 12.27 15.46 -25.20
C PHE A 286 10.96 15.55 -24.43
N SER A 287 10.18 16.61 -24.67
CA SER A 287 8.93 16.91 -23.95
C SER A 287 7.73 17.23 -24.86
N ARG A 288 7.94 17.29 -26.19
CA ARG A 288 6.90 17.54 -27.19
C ARG A 288 6.64 16.28 -28.00
N LEU A 289 5.39 16.03 -28.34
CA LEU A 289 4.97 14.94 -29.21
C LEU A 289 4.68 15.52 -30.60
N ASN A 290 5.40 15.05 -31.62
CA ASN A 290 5.30 15.53 -33.00
C ASN A 290 4.80 14.41 -33.93
N LEU A 291 3.52 14.44 -34.26
CA LEU A 291 2.87 13.49 -35.17
C LEU A 291 2.55 14.17 -36.50
N ASN A 292 3.12 13.67 -37.58
CA ASN A 292 2.95 14.22 -38.94
C ASN A 292 2.62 13.15 -40.00
N ARG A 293 2.27 11.94 -39.55
CA ARG A 293 1.70 10.86 -40.36
C ARG A 293 0.26 10.62 -39.94
N GLU A 294 -0.44 9.86 -40.76
CA GLU A 294 -1.84 9.54 -40.55
C GLU A 294 -2.10 9.03 -39.11
N PHE A 295 -3.15 9.56 -38.49
CA PHE A 295 -3.63 9.11 -37.19
C PHE A 295 -4.77 8.12 -37.43
N TYR A 296 -4.54 6.87 -37.02
CA TYR A 296 -5.45 5.77 -37.22
C TYR A 296 -6.26 5.51 -35.94
N ILE A 297 -7.55 5.20 -36.11
CA ILE A 297 -8.47 4.80 -35.03
C ILE A 297 -9.17 3.51 -35.46
N GLY A 298 -9.24 2.54 -34.56
CA GLY A 298 -9.86 1.23 -34.75
C GLY A 298 -8.99 0.17 -35.41
N GLY A 299 -7.83 0.53 -35.95
CA GLY A 299 -6.91 -0.42 -36.58
C GLY A 299 -5.83 0.25 -37.43
N VAL A 300 -4.82 -0.51 -37.83
CA VAL A 300 -3.76 -0.05 -38.75
C VAL A 300 -3.67 -0.96 -39.98
N PRO A 301 -3.30 -0.43 -41.16
CA PRO A 301 -3.16 -1.27 -42.36
C PRO A 301 -2.07 -2.34 -42.25
N ASN A 302 -0.98 -2.04 -41.53
CA ASN A 302 0.15 -2.93 -41.32
C ASN A 302 0.68 -2.71 -39.90
N LYS A 303 1.24 -3.76 -39.26
CA LYS A 303 1.88 -3.63 -37.94
C LYS A 303 2.97 -2.56 -37.97
N GLN A 304 2.99 -1.70 -36.96
CA GLN A 304 3.92 -0.58 -36.83
C GLN A 304 4.75 -0.71 -35.54
N GLU A 305 5.78 0.14 -35.42
CA GLU A 305 6.56 0.29 -34.18
C GLU A 305 5.67 0.68 -32.99
N GLY A 306 6.02 0.23 -31.79
CA GLY A 306 5.20 0.45 -30.59
C GLY A 306 3.94 -0.43 -30.48
N LEU A 307 3.44 -1.00 -31.57
CA LEU A 307 2.32 -1.95 -31.53
C LEU A 307 2.80 -3.37 -31.23
N ILE A 308 2.18 -3.99 -30.23
CA ILE A 308 2.47 -5.36 -29.83
C ILE A 308 1.45 -6.30 -30.47
N VAL A 309 0.18 -5.91 -30.46
CA VAL A 309 -0.92 -6.66 -31.08
C VAL A 309 -0.98 -6.41 -32.58
N SER A 310 -1.50 -7.38 -33.33
CA SER A 310 -1.68 -7.29 -34.79
C SER A 310 -3.14 -7.21 -35.21
N GLN A 311 -4.06 -7.54 -34.30
CA GLN A 311 -5.49 -7.48 -34.52
C GLN A 311 -5.96 -6.02 -34.47
N ASN A 312 -6.85 -5.64 -35.39
CA ASN A 312 -7.57 -4.38 -35.29
C ASN A 312 -8.68 -4.49 -34.24
N PHE A 313 -9.17 -3.35 -33.76
CA PHE A 313 -10.21 -3.32 -32.76
C PHE A 313 -11.56 -3.79 -33.31
N THR A 314 -12.23 -4.62 -32.52
CA THR A 314 -13.64 -5.00 -32.72
C THR A 314 -14.44 -4.53 -31.51
N GLY A 315 -15.48 -3.74 -31.73
CA GLY A 315 -16.28 -3.17 -30.65
C GLY A 315 -16.75 -1.75 -30.98
N CYS A 316 -17.27 -1.06 -29.98
CA CYS A 316 -17.77 0.29 -30.10
C CYS A 316 -16.85 1.27 -29.37
N MET A 317 -16.67 2.45 -29.96
CA MET A 317 -16.14 3.61 -29.26
C MET A 317 -17.14 4.75 -29.34
N GLU A 318 -17.32 5.49 -28.26
CA GLU A 318 -18.19 6.68 -28.25
C GLU A 318 -17.47 7.92 -27.72
N ASN A 319 -17.89 9.07 -28.26
CA ASN A 319 -17.50 10.39 -27.80
C ASN A 319 -15.98 10.57 -27.65
N LEU A 320 -15.23 10.32 -28.74
CA LEU A 320 -13.79 10.53 -28.78
C LEU A 320 -13.46 12.01 -28.80
N TYR A 321 -13.11 12.55 -27.64
CA TYR A 321 -12.58 13.89 -27.47
C TYR A 321 -11.07 13.89 -27.60
N ILE A 322 -10.56 14.80 -28.43
CA ILE A 322 -9.16 15.22 -28.43
C ILE A 322 -9.16 16.71 -28.07
N ASN A 323 -8.62 17.01 -26.90
CA ASN A 323 -8.81 18.28 -26.20
C ASN A 323 -10.31 18.60 -26.04
N ALA A 324 -10.79 19.68 -26.64
CA ALA A 324 -12.19 20.10 -26.55
C ALA A 324 -13.07 19.59 -27.72
N THR A 325 -12.51 18.88 -28.70
CA THR A 325 -13.21 18.53 -29.94
C THR A 325 -13.67 17.08 -29.94
N ASN A 326 -14.98 16.84 -30.11
CA ASN A 326 -15.54 15.51 -30.33
C ASN A 326 -15.32 15.08 -31.79
N LEU A 327 -14.35 14.19 -32.02
CA LEU A 327 -13.96 13.74 -33.33
C LEU A 327 -15.07 12.95 -34.05
N PHE A 328 -15.81 12.11 -33.32
CA PHE A 328 -16.87 11.28 -33.92
C PHE A 328 -18.07 12.12 -34.36
N GLN A 329 -18.41 13.17 -33.62
CA GLN A 329 -19.41 14.14 -34.05
C GLN A 329 -19.01 14.83 -35.37
N HIS A 330 -17.75 15.29 -35.46
CA HIS A 330 -17.23 15.91 -36.69
C HIS A 330 -17.21 14.94 -37.87
N ILE A 331 -16.83 13.67 -37.64
CA ILE A 331 -16.83 12.65 -38.69
C ILE A 331 -18.25 12.37 -39.17
N LYS A 332 -19.21 12.19 -38.27
CA LYS A 332 -20.61 11.99 -38.66
C LYS A 332 -21.14 13.17 -39.46
N TYR A 333 -20.96 14.39 -38.94
CA TYR A 333 -21.35 15.61 -39.63
C TYR A 333 -20.74 15.70 -41.03
N ALA A 334 -19.45 15.39 -41.21
CA ALA A 334 -18.79 15.44 -42.52
C ALA A 334 -19.47 14.57 -43.57
N TYR A 335 -19.92 13.37 -43.19
CA TYR A 335 -20.56 12.43 -44.11
C TYR A 335 -22.07 12.64 -44.22
N ASP A 336 -22.74 13.09 -43.16
CA ASP A 336 -24.18 13.35 -43.17
C ASP A 336 -24.53 14.66 -43.91
N SER A 337 -23.61 15.63 -43.90
CA SER A 337 -23.76 16.92 -44.60
C SER A 337 -23.00 17.01 -45.94
N GLU A 338 -22.29 15.95 -46.33
CA GLU A 338 -21.45 15.89 -47.54
C GLU A 338 -20.37 17.01 -47.63
N ASP A 339 -19.77 17.38 -46.49
CA ASP A 339 -18.70 18.37 -46.44
C ASP A 339 -17.37 17.80 -46.99
N TYR A 340 -17.06 18.15 -48.23
CA TYR A 340 -15.86 17.72 -48.94
C TYR A 340 -14.55 18.02 -48.20
N TRP A 341 -14.45 19.13 -47.46
CA TRP A 341 -13.24 19.52 -46.74
C TRP A 341 -13.00 18.60 -45.55
N LEU A 342 -14.05 18.34 -44.76
CA LEU A 342 -13.97 17.43 -43.63
C LEU A 342 -13.80 15.96 -44.05
N MET A 343 -14.37 15.55 -45.18
CA MET A 343 -14.17 14.21 -45.75
C MET A 343 -12.75 13.98 -46.30
N GLN A 344 -12.04 15.03 -46.72
CA GLN A 344 -10.60 14.92 -47.05
C GLN A 344 -9.74 14.82 -45.80
N LYS A 345 -10.15 15.49 -44.72
CA LYS A 345 -9.47 15.45 -43.42
C LYS A 345 -9.64 14.11 -42.70
N TYR A 346 -10.85 13.56 -42.72
CA TYR A 346 -11.21 12.31 -42.06
C TYR A 346 -11.75 11.29 -43.05
N PHE A 347 -11.05 10.17 -43.17
CA PHE A 347 -11.43 9.07 -44.05
C PHE A 347 -11.87 7.86 -43.23
N LYS A 348 -13.12 7.40 -43.43
CA LYS A 348 -13.66 6.21 -42.75
C LYS A 348 -13.77 5.00 -43.70
N VAL A 349 -13.53 3.81 -43.17
CA VAL A 349 -13.66 2.52 -43.88
C VAL A 349 -14.50 1.58 -43.04
N ASN A 350 -15.59 1.05 -43.59
CA ASN A 350 -16.45 0.03 -42.99
C ASN A 350 -16.91 0.31 -41.54
N THR A 351 -17.01 1.58 -41.13
CA THR A 351 -17.53 1.97 -39.80
C THR A 351 -19.04 2.21 -39.85
N ILE A 352 -19.76 1.80 -38.81
CA ILE A 352 -21.21 2.04 -38.66
C ILE A 352 -21.45 3.01 -37.51
N SER A 353 -22.43 3.91 -37.63
CA SER A 353 -22.75 4.97 -36.66
C SER A 353 -23.70 4.54 -35.53
N ASN A 354 -23.92 3.24 -35.37
CA ASN A 354 -24.59 2.63 -34.23
C ASN A 354 -23.65 1.62 -33.57
N CYS A 355 -23.98 1.22 -32.33
CA CYS A 355 -23.30 0.13 -31.64
C CYS A 355 -24.21 -1.10 -31.67
N PRO A 356 -24.07 -2.01 -32.66
CA PRO A 356 -24.87 -3.21 -32.72
C PRO A 356 -24.55 -4.12 -31.53
N GLU A 357 -25.56 -4.81 -31.01
CA GLU A 357 -25.37 -5.83 -29.99
C GLU A 357 -24.43 -6.93 -30.53
N PRO A 358 -23.42 -7.36 -29.75
CA PRO A 358 -22.51 -8.39 -30.21
C PRO A 358 -23.28 -9.70 -30.40
N PRO A 359 -22.90 -10.54 -31.38
CA PRO A 359 -23.55 -11.83 -31.63
C PRO A 359 -23.36 -12.85 -30.48
N ILE A 360 -22.61 -12.50 -29.43
CA ILE A 360 -22.21 -13.39 -28.35
C ILE A 360 -22.73 -12.82 -27.02
N VAL A 361 -23.74 -13.46 -26.45
CA VAL A 361 -24.31 -13.12 -25.14
C VAL A 361 -23.66 -13.99 -24.05
N PRO A 362 -22.90 -13.41 -23.11
CA PRO A 362 -22.35 -14.14 -21.97
C PRO A 362 -23.38 -14.32 -20.84
N VAL A 363 -23.09 -15.25 -19.93
CA VAL A 363 -23.80 -15.46 -18.67
C VAL A 363 -22.80 -15.58 -17.52
N THR A 364 -23.08 -14.94 -16.39
CA THR A 364 -22.28 -15.04 -15.16
C THR A 364 -22.98 -15.90 -14.11
N PHE A 365 -22.27 -16.88 -13.58
CA PHE A 365 -22.65 -17.69 -12.42
C PHE A 365 -21.93 -17.11 -11.20
N THR A 366 -22.67 -16.47 -10.27
CA THR A 366 -22.07 -15.68 -9.18
C THR A 366 -21.82 -16.47 -7.90
N THR A 367 -22.45 -17.64 -7.74
CA THR A 367 -22.32 -18.49 -6.55
C THR A 367 -22.05 -19.93 -6.93
N THR A 368 -21.41 -20.69 -6.03
CA THR A 368 -21.16 -22.14 -6.22
C THR A 368 -22.44 -22.98 -6.26
N GLY A 369 -23.58 -22.40 -5.91
CA GLY A 369 -24.91 -23.01 -6.02
C GLY A 369 -25.67 -22.68 -7.30
N SER A 370 -25.21 -21.68 -8.07
CA SER A 370 -25.87 -21.26 -9.31
C SER A 370 -25.62 -22.24 -10.46
N TYR A 371 -26.62 -22.46 -11.32
CA TYR A 371 -26.52 -23.42 -12.42
C TYR A 371 -27.56 -23.15 -13.52
N ALA A 372 -27.31 -23.70 -14.71
CA ALA A 372 -28.28 -23.80 -15.78
C ALA A 372 -28.59 -25.26 -16.12
N ARG A 373 -29.81 -25.51 -16.59
CA ARG A 373 -30.39 -26.82 -16.86
C ARG A 373 -30.91 -26.82 -18.30
N LEU A 374 -30.09 -27.33 -19.21
CA LEU A 374 -30.36 -27.31 -20.65
C LEU A 374 -30.83 -28.68 -21.13
N LYS A 375 -31.73 -28.69 -22.13
CA LYS A 375 -32.26 -29.93 -22.72
C LYS A 375 -31.40 -30.34 -23.91
N GLY A 376 -31.12 -31.64 -24.04
CA GLY A 376 -30.46 -32.22 -25.21
C GLY A 376 -31.28 -33.37 -25.82
N TYR A 377 -30.67 -34.14 -26.71
CA TYR A 377 -31.34 -35.27 -27.33
C TYR A 377 -31.19 -36.52 -26.47
N GLU A 378 -32.31 -37.11 -26.06
CA GLU A 378 -32.36 -38.32 -25.23
C GLU A 378 -32.15 -39.60 -26.06
N GLY A 379 -31.45 -40.59 -25.49
CA GLY A 379 -31.28 -41.92 -26.11
C GLY A 379 -30.20 -42.02 -27.18
N MET A 380 -29.40 -40.96 -27.39
CA MET A 380 -28.32 -40.94 -28.38
C MET A 380 -27.06 -41.65 -27.84
N LYS A 381 -26.27 -42.25 -28.74
CA LYS A 381 -24.98 -42.90 -28.40
C LYS A 381 -23.78 -41.95 -28.51
N GLN A 382 -24.04 -40.68 -28.75
CA GLN A 382 -23.05 -39.62 -28.88
C GLN A 382 -23.56 -38.37 -28.19
N MET A 383 -22.64 -37.58 -27.62
CA MET A 383 -22.94 -36.25 -27.09
C MET A 383 -21.84 -35.26 -27.48
N ASN A 384 -22.24 -33.99 -27.63
CA ASN A 384 -21.31 -32.90 -27.90
C ASN A 384 -21.70 -31.68 -27.08
N VAL A 385 -20.76 -31.14 -26.30
CA VAL A 385 -20.96 -29.90 -25.54
C VAL A 385 -19.83 -28.95 -25.89
N THR A 386 -20.17 -27.74 -26.35
CA THR A 386 -19.20 -26.67 -26.63
C THR A 386 -19.58 -25.43 -25.84
N PHE A 387 -18.60 -24.76 -25.23
CA PHE A 387 -18.77 -23.47 -24.58
C PHE A 387 -17.42 -22.79 -24.44
N SER A 388 -17.42 -21.47 -24.22
CA SER A 388 -16.25 -20.78 -23.69
C SER A 388 -16.52 -20.37 -22.25
N PHE A 389 -15.52 -20.44 -21.39
CA PHE A 389 -15.61 -20.00 -20.00
C PHE A 389 -14.41 -19.15 -19.60
N ARG A 390 -14.57 -18.36 -18.54
CA ARG A 390 -13.48 -17.72 -17.82
C ARG A 390 -13.78 -17.66 -16.33
N THR A 391 -12.77 -17.83 -15.49
CA THR A 391 -12.90 -17.85 -14.02
C THR A 391 -11.56 -17.57 -13.34
N TYR A 392 -11.60 -17.22 -12.05
CA TYR A 392 -10.45 -17.27 -11.14
C TYR A 392 -10.52 -18.45 -10.16
N GLU A 393 -11.59 -19.25 -10.21
CA GLU A 393 -11.77 -20.38 -9.30
C GLU A 393 -10.86 -21.56 -9.64
N ASN A 394 -10.21 -22.11 -8.61
CA ASN A 394 -9.41 -23.32 -8.74
C ASN A 394 -10.28 -24.57 -8.98
N ASN A 395 -11.51 -24.59 -8.45
CA ASN A 395 -12.39 -25.75 -8.47
C ASN A 395 -13.80 -25.33 -8.88
N GLY A 396 -14.47 -26.15 -9.70
CA GLY A 396 -15.85 -25.87 -10.08
C GLY A 396 -16.40 -26.85 -11.10
N LEU A 397 -17.66 -27.27 -10.95
CA LEU A 397 -18.34 -28.11 -11.93
C LEU A 397 -18.71 -27.30 -13.18
N LEU A 398 -18.19 -27.66 -14.35
CA LEU A 398 -18.53 -26.98 -15.61
C LEU A 398 -19.76 -27.61 -16.27
N VAL A 399 -19.75 -28.94 -16.45
CA VAL A 399 -20.85 -29.69 -17.06
C VAL A 399 -21.02 -31.03 -16.35
N PHE A 400 -22.27 -31.39 -16.06
CA PHE A 400 -22.64 -32.72 -15.61
C PHE A 400 -23.81 -33.26 -16.43
N HIS A 401 -23.69 -34.51 -16.85
CA HIS A 401 -24.76 -35.20 -17.56
C HIS A 401 -24.89 -36.63 -17.05
N LYS A 402 -26.10 -37.00 -16.64
CA LYS A 402 -26.45 -38.35 -16.21
C LYS A 402 -26.96 -39.14 -17.40
N PHE A 403 -26.40 -40.32 -17.62
CA PHE A 403 -26.82 -41.19 -18.71
C PHE A 403 -28.15 -41.90 -18.37
N LEU A 404 -28.86 -42.33 -19.41
CA LEU A 404 -30.00 -43.26 -19.26
C LEU A 404 -29.52 -44.67 -18.88
N SER A 405 -28.38 -45.08 -19.44
CA SER A 405 -27.59 -46.22 -18.93
C SER A 405 -26.97 -45.87 -17.58
N ASP A 406 -26.64 -46.86 -16.74
CA ASP A 406 -25.94 -46.59 -15.48
C ASP A 406 -24.63 -45.83 -15.71
N GLY A 407 -24.49 -44.66 -15.07
CA GLY A 407 -23.30 -43.81 -15.16
C GLY A 407 -23.57 -42.33 -15.38
N HIS A 408 -22.49 -41.57 -15.51
CA HIS A 408 -22.50 -40.13 -15.74
C HIS A 408 -21.19 -39.67 -16.39
N VAL A 409 -21.21 -38.46 -16.93
CA VAL A 409 -20.01 -37.70 -17.28
C VAL A 409 -20.00 -36.37 -16.52
N LYS A 410 -18.81 -36.01 -16.04
CA LYS A 410 -18.53 -34.79 -15.31
C LYS A 410 -17.30 -34.10 -15.91
N LEU A 411 -17.47 -32.87 -16.38
CA LEU A 411 -16.40 -31.95 -16.78
C LEU A 411 -16.27 -30.88 -15.69
N TYR A 412 -15.08 -30.73 -15.11
CA TYR A 412 -14.87 -29.87 -13.94
C TYR A 412 -13.45 -29.32 -13.88
N LEU A 413 -13.29 -28.22 -13.14
CA LEU A 413 -12.00 -27.67 -12.75
C LEU A 413 -11.54 -28.28 -11.42
N GLU A 414 -10.26 -28.63 -11.35
CA GLU A 414 -9.60 -29.04 -10.10
C GLU A 414 -8.14 -28.56 -10.09
N GLY A 415 -7.81 -27.67 -9.15
CA GLY A 415 -6.52 -26.99 -9.09
C GLY A 415 -6.22 -26.18 -10.36
N GLY A 416 -7.23 -25.49 -10.91
CA GLY A 416 -7.14 -24.71 -12.14
C GLY A 416 -7.15 -25.53 -13.43
N LYS A 417 -7.04 -26.86 -13.36
CA LYS A 417 -6.95 -27.76 -14.52
C LYS A 417 -8.31 -28.32 -14.89
N ILE A 418 -8.59 -28.40 -16.20
CA ILE A 418 -9.82 -29.01 -16.72
C ILE A 418 -9.68 -30.54 -16.72
N LYS A 419 -10.63 -31.22 -16.07
CA LYS A 419 -10.69 -32.69 -15.99
C LYS A 419 -12.04 -33.21 -16.43
N VAL A 420 -12.02 -34.38 -17.08
CA VAL A 420 -13.23 -35.13 -17.44
C VAL A 420 -13.22 -36.47 -16.73
N GLU A 421 -14.27 -36.71 -15.96
CA GLU A 421 -14.57 -37.99 -15.33
C GLU A 421 -15.77 -38.61 -16.06
N ILE A 422 -15.64 -39.88 -16.45
CA ILE A 422 -16.74 -40.67 -17.01
C ILE A 422 -16.86 -42.01 -16.27
N VAL A 423 -18.10 -42.34 -15.92
CA VAL A 423 -18.49 -43.59 -15.28
C VAL A 423 -19.57 -44.24 -16.14
N THR A 424 -19.40 -45.52 -16.48
CA THR A 424 -20.38 -46.33 -17.23
C THR A 424 -20.55 -47.68 -16.54
N GLY A 425 -21.76 -48.25 -16.57
CA GLY A 425 -22.05 -49.56 -15.98
C GLY A 425 -21.10 -50.66 -16.48
N GLY A 426 -20.45 -51.37 -15.57
CA GLY A 426 -19.58 -52.52 -15.87
C GLY A 426 -18.13 -52.22 -16.27
N ASN A 427 -17.72 -50.94 -16.38
CA ASN A 427 -16.34 -50.56 -16.70
C ASN A 427 -15.71 -49.69 -15.59
N PRO A 428 -14.37 -49.71 -15.42
CA PRO A 428 -13.70 -48.83 -14.47
C PRO A 428 -13.85 -47.35 -14.86
N LYS A 429 -13.89 -46.49 -13.83
CA LYS A 429 -13.89 -45.03 -13.96
C LYS A 429 -12.74 -44.58 -14.87
N ALA A 430 -13.04 -43.75 -15.87
CA ALA A 430 -12.02 -43.11 -16.70
C ALA A 430 -11.90 -41.63 -16.35
N LEU A 431 -10.65 -41.18 -16.20
CA LEU A 431 -10.28 -39.79 -15.93
C LEU A 431 -9.38 -39.28 -17.06
N LEU A 432 -9.69 -38.11 -17.59
CA LEU A 432 -8.85 -37.37 -18.52
C LEU A 432 -8.35 -36.10 -17.82
N ASN A 433 -7.02 -35.98 -17.65
CA ASN A 433 -6.39 -34.92 -16.87
C ASN A 433 -4.99 -34.51 -17.38
N ASN A 434 -4.67 -34.69 -18.66
CA ASN A 434 -3.30 -34.51 -19.17
C ASN A 434 -2.99 -33.07 -19.66
N PHE A 435 -3.83 -32.09 -19.36
CA PHE A 435 -3.43 -30.69 -19.53
C PHE A 435 -2.64 -30.25 -18.31
N ASP A 436 -1.38 -29.87 -18.53
CA ASP A 436 -0.53 -29.35 -17.46
C ASP A 436 -0.79 -27.87 -17.15
N ASP A 437 -1.39 -27.15 -18.09
CA ASP A 437 -1.76 -25.74 -17.96
C ASP A 437 -2.96 -25.54 -17.02
N GLU A 438 -2.99 -24.38 -16.38
CA GLU A 438 -4.11 -23.87 -15.60
C GLU A 438 -4.99 -22.96 -16.48
N PHE A 439 -6.30 -23.00 -16.27
CA PHE A 439 -7.32 -22.31 -17.08
C PHE A 439 -8.23 -21.38 -16.23
N ASN A 440 -7.73 -20.97 -15.07
CA ASN A 440 -8.37 -20.04 -14.14
C ASN A 440 -7.61 -18.70 -14.08
N ASP A 441 -7.08 -18.26 -15.23
CA ASP A 441 -6.30 -17.04 -15.40
C ASP A 441 -7.18 -15.78 -15.67
N GLY A 442 -8.50 -15.94 -15.64
CA GLY A 442 -9.46 -14.90 -15.99
C GLY A 442 -9.61 -14.64 -17.49
N LYS A 443 -8.97 -15.41 -18.37
CA LYS A 443 -9.13 -15.32 -19.83
C LYS A 443 -10.21 -16.28 -20.34
N TRP A 444 -10.74 -15.97 -21.53
CA TRP A 444 -11.71 -16.84 -22.20
C TRP A 444 -11.04 -18.07 -22.80
N HIS A 445 -11.41 -19.24 -22.30
CA HIS A 445 -11.00 -20.54 -22.84
C HIS A 445 -12.17 -21.22 -23.53
N THR A 446 -11.96 -21.77 -24.72
CA THR A 446 -12.98 -22.50 -25.48
C THR A 446 -12.82 -24.00 -25.28
N VAL A 447 -13.88 -24.65 -24.83
CA VAL A 447 -13.92 -26.09 -24.53
C VAL A 447 -14.92 -26.79 -25.43
N ILE A 448 -14.49 -27.90 -26.03
CA ILE A 448 -15.34 -28.80 -26.81
C ILE A 448 -15.15 -30.22 -26.25
N LEU A 449 -16.21 -30.80 -25.72
CA LEU A 449 -16.26 -32.19 -25.26
C LEU A 449 -17.13 -33.01 -26.22
N THR A 450 -16.50 -33.92 -26.95
CA THR A 450 -17.19 -34.89 -27.83
C THR A 450 -17.02 -36.30 -27.28
N ILE A 451 -18.12 -37.01 -27.07
CA ILE A 451 -18.12 -38.40 -26.63
C ILE A 451 -18.91 -39.23 -27.64
N ASN A 452 -18.24 -40.22 -28.21
CA ASN A 452 -18.79 -41.20 -29.16
C ASN A 452 -18.62 -42.61 -28.60
N THR A 453 -19.20 -43.61 -29.28
CA THR A 453 -18.92 -45.02 -28.98
C THR A 453 -17.42 -45.27 -29.02
N ASN A 454 -16.87 -45.72 -27.90
CA ASN A 454 -15.46 -46.01 -27.67
C ASN A 454 -14.44 -44.87 -27.85
N GLN A 455 -14.88 -43.61 -27.94
CA GLN A 455 -13.99 -42.47 -28.18
C GLN A 455 -14.43 -41.26 -27.35
N LEU A 456 -13.48 -40.63 -26.66
CA LEU A 456 -13.67 -39.38 -25.94
C LEU A 456 -12.64 -38.35 -26.43
N VAL A 457 -13.11 -37.15 -26.79
CA VAL A 457 -12.28 -36.05 -27.26
C VAL A 457 -12.58 -34.81 -26.43
N LEU A 458 -11.56 -34.28 -25.75
CA LEU A 458 -11.61 -32.99 -25.06
C LEU A 458 -10.69 -32.04 -25.81
N ASN A 459 -11.23 -30.94 -26.35
CA ASN A 459 -10.46 -29.89 -26.99
C ASN A 459 -10.56 -28.61 -26.17
N VAL A 460 -9.41 -28.04 -25.81
CA VAL A 460 -9.30 -26.77 -25.10
C VAL A 460 -8.40 -25.84 -25.91
N ASP A 461 -8.92 -24.68 -26.32
CA ASP A 461 -8.22 -23.66 -27.12
C ASP A 461 -7.54 -24.21 -28.38
N GLY A 462 -8.21 -25.16 -29.06
CA GLY A 462 -7.71 -25.80 -30.27
C GLY A 462 -6.78 -27.00 -30.03
N ARG A 463 -6.41 -27.28 -28.77
CA ARG A 463 -5.60 -28.45 -28.41
C ARG A 463 -6.49 -29.62 -28.03
N ALA A 464 -6.60 -30.59 -28.93
CA ALA A 464 -7.45 -31.77 -28.75
C ALA A 464 -6.71 -32.95 -28.10
N MET A 465 -7.28 -33.48 -27.03
CA MET A 465 -6.89 -34.73 -26.39
C MET A 465 -7.89 -35.82 -26.74
N LYS A 466 -7.40 -36.96 -27.26
CA LYS A 466 -8.23 -38.09 -27.69
C LYS A 466 -7.89 -39.33 -26.88
N THR A 467 -8.92 -40.03 -26.41
CA THR A 467 -8.79 -41.30 -25.68
C THR A 467 -9.75 -42.33 -26.27
N THR A 468 -9.28 -43.57 -26.42
CA THR A 468 -10.10 -44.73 -26.81
C THR A 468 -10.26 -45.69 -25.63
N ARG A 469 -11.52 -46.00 -25.29
CA ARG A 469 -11.91 -46.87 -24.16
C ARG A 469 -13.19 -47.60 -24.51
N LEU A 470 -13.46 -48.76 -23.91
CA LEU A 470 -14.76 -49.42 -24.06
C LEU A 470 -15.81 -48.57 -23.33
N LEU A 471 -16.69 -47.92 -24.09
CA LEU A 471 -17.69 -46.98 -23.58
C LEU A 471 -19.04 -47.30 -24.22
N GLN A 472 -20.01 -47.66 -23.38
CA GLN A 472 -21.42 -47.81 -23.76
C GLN A 472 -22.24 -46.83 -22.92
N MET A 473 -22.88 -45.88 -23.59
CA MET A 473 -23.75 -44.89 -22.96
C MET A 473 -24.96 -44.58 -23.84
N SER A 474 -26.04 -44.15 -23.20
CA SER A 474 -27.16 -43.45 -23.84
C SER A 474 -27.40 -42.12 -23.12
N THR A 475 -27.49 -41.03 -23.87
CA THR A 475 -27.70 -39.69 -23.31
C THR A 475 -29.05 -39.58 -22.60
N GLY A 476 -29.09 -38.86 -21.48
CA GLY A 476 -30.33 -38.44 -20.83
C GLY A 476 -30.94 -37.18 -21.46
N ALA A 477 -32.07 -36.72 -20.89
CA ALA A 477 -32.78 -35.55 -21.41
C ALA A 477 -32.17 -34.18 -21.03
N VAL A 478 -31.34 -34.14 -19.97
CA VAL A 478 -30.93 -32.89 -19.31
C VAL A 478 -29.42 -32.83 -19.06
N TYR A 479 -28.85 -31.65 -19.30
CA TYR A 479 -27.47 -31.28 -19.03
C TYR A 479 -27.45 -30.19 -17.96
N MET A 480 -26.68 -30.43 -16.90
CA MET A 480 -26.44 -29.46 -15.83
C MET A 480 -25.17 -28.68 -16.16
N ILE A 481 -25.28 -27.36 -16.26
CA ILE A 481 -24.19 -26.43 -16.58
C ILE A 481 -23.87 -25.62 -15.33
N ALA A 482 -22.59 -25.42 -15.07
CA ALA A 482 -22.03 -24.67 -13.95
C ALA A 482 -22.34 -25.20 -12.52
N GLY A 483 -23.29 -26.12 -12.31
CA GLY A 483 -23.60 -26.57 -10.95
C GLY A 483 -24.83 -27.46 -10.85
N GLY A 484 -25.49 -27.43 -9.68
CA GLY A 484 -26.79 -28.07 -9.45
C GLY A 484 -26.74 -29.58 -9.15
N VAL A 485 -25.55 -30.12 -8.84
CA VAL A 485 -25.37 -31.53 -8.47
C VAL A 485 -24.98 -31.64 -7.01
N HIS A 486 -25.76 -32.40 -6.24
CA HIS A 486 -25.57 -32.56 -4.80
C HIS A 486 -24.17 -33.12 -4.48
N GLY A 487 -23.48 -32.51 -3.51
CA GLY A 487 -22.13 -32.90 -3.09
C GLY A 487 -21.01 -32.43 -4.01
N THR A 488 -21.28 -31.56 -4.99
CA THR A 488 -20.26 -30.92 -5.84
C THR A 488 -20.25 -29.41 -5.66
N ILE A 489 -19.07 -28.80 -5.77
CA ILE A 489 -18.90 -27.35 -5.79
C ILE A 489 -19.19 -26.88 -7.23
N GLY A 490 -20.19 -26.01 -7.41
CA GLY A 490 -20.48 -25.39 -8.71
C GLY A 490 -19.42 -24.37 -9.12
N PHE A 491 -19.32 -24.14 -10.41
CA PHE A 491 -18.52 -23.12 -11.05
C PHE A 491 -19.01 -21.71 -10.72
N VAL A 492 -18.07 -20.82 -10.41
CA VAL A 492 -18.28 -19.38 -10.33
C VAL A 492 -17.46 -18.72 -11.43
N GLY A 493 -18.06 -17.85 -12.22
CA GLY A 493 -17.41 -17.22 -13.37
C GLY A 493 -18.37 -17.06 -14.55
N CYS A 494 -17.82 -16.82 -15.74
CA CYS A 494 -18.62 -16.54 -16.92
C CYS A 494 -18.56 -17.67 -17.94
N MET A 495 -19.66 -17.86 -18.66
CA MET A 495 -19.74 -18.76 -19.81
C MET A 495 -20.39 -18.05 -21.01
N ARG A 496 -20.03 -18.45 -22.23
CA ARG A 496 -20.65 -17.97 -23.48
C ARG A 496 -20.61 -19.08 -24.55
N MET A 497 -21.37 -18.89 -25.64
CA MET A 497 -21.41 -19.85 -26.76
C MET A 497 -21.76 -21.29 -26.35
N ILE A 498 -22.65 -21.45 -25.37
CA ILE A 498 -23.02 -22.76 -24.81
C ILE A 498 -23.91 -23.51 -25.83
N THR A 499 -23.39 -24.59 -26.40
CA THR A 499 -24.12 -25.50 -27.29
C THR A 499 -24.17 -26.90 -26.69
N VAL A 500 -25.35 -27.52 -26.76
CA VAL A 500 -25.60 -28.88 -26.30
C VAL A 500 -26.15 -29.68 -27.47
N ASP A 501 -25.46 -30.76 -27.83
CA ASP A 501 -25.74 -31.64 -28.96
C ASP A 501 -25.93 -30.88 -30.29
N GLY A 502 -25.17 -29.79 -30.48
CA GLY A 502 -25.23 -28.93 -31.66
C GLY A 502 -26.32 -27.86 -31.64
N ASN A 503 -27.17 -27.83 -30.61
CA ASN A 503 -28.18 -26.79 -30.43
C ASN A 503 -27.59 -25.62 -29.63
N TYR A 504 -27.50 -24.45 -30.27
CA TYR A 504 -27.20 -23.19 -29.60
C TYR A 504 -28.52 -22.48 -29.23
N ARG A 505 -28.67 -22.10 -27.95
CA ARG A 505 -29.77 -21.27 -27.47
C ARG A 505 -29.21 -20.11 -26.69
N LEU A 506 -29.64 -18.89 -27.03
CA LEU A 506 -29.18 -17.68 -26.35
C LEU A 506 -29.55 -17.75 -24.86
N PRO A 507 -28.62 -17.36 -23.96
CA PRO A 507 -28.90 -17.29 -22.52
C PRO A 507 -30.14 -16.46 -22.16
N THR A 508 -30.38 -15.36 -22.86
CA THR A 508 -31.56 -14.49 -22.70
C THR A 508 -32.89 -15.17 -23.00
N ASP A 509 -32.88 -16.27 -23.77
CA ASP A 509 -34.09 -17.01 -24.11
C ASP A 509 -34.43 -18.08 -23.06
N TRP A 510 -33.60 -18.30 -22.03
CA TRP A 510 -33.82 -19.34 -21.02
C TRP A 510 -35.04 -19.03 -20.15
N LYS A 511 -35.89 -20.04 -19.91
CA LYS A 511 -37.14 -19.89 -19.15
C LYS A 511 -36.90 -20.06 -17.65
N GLU A 512 -37.80 -19.48 -16.86
CA GLU A 512 -37.86 -19.68 -15.41
C GLU A 512 -37.93 -21.18 -15.08
N GLY A 513 -36.98 -21.68 -14.28
CA GLY A 513 -36.81 -23.12 -13.97
C GLY A 513 -35.82 -23.89 -14.87
N GLU A 514 -35.31 -23.27 -15.94
CA GLU A 514 -34.16 -23.76 -16.72
C GLU A 514 -32.82 -23.24 -16.17
N TYR A 515 -32.83 -22.35 -15.20
CA TYR A 515 -31.66 -21.92 -14.45
C TYR A 515 -32.06 -21.70 -12.99
N CYS A 516 -31.12 -21.88 -12.06
CA CYS A 516 -31.38 -21.55 -10.67
C CYS A 516 -30.86 -20.19 -10.29
N CYS A 517 -31.75 -19.61 -9.48
CA CYS A 517 -31.54 -18.62 -8.45
C CYS A 517 -31.54 -17.22 -9.05
N GLN A 518 -32.72 -16.59 -8.97
CA GLN A 518 -32.92 -15.20 -9.38
C GLN A 518 -31.87 -14.32 -8.67
N ASP A 519 -31.25 -13.41 -9.41
CA ASP A 519 -30.12 -12.56 -8.97
C ASP A 519 -28.77 -13.26 -8.73
N GLN A 520 -28.65 -14.58 -8.95
CA GLN A 520 -27.36 -15.29 -8.90
C GLN A 520 -26.80 -15.68 -10.27
N VAL A 521 -27.65 -15.60 -11.30
CA VAL A 521 -27.27 -15.77 -12.71
C VAL A 521 -27.52 -14.45 -13.43
N VAL A 522 -26.46 -13.84 -13.94
CA VAL A 522 -26.53 -12.57 -14.66
C VAL A 522 -26.41 -12.82 -16.15
N PHE A 523 -27.36 -12.32 -16.93
CA PHE A 523 -27.35 -12.41 -18.39
C PHE A 523 -26.73 -11.17 -19.02
N ASP A 524 -26.18 -11.36 -20.21
CA ASP A 524 -25.62 -10.31 -21.08
C ASP A 524 -24.50 -9.45 -20.46
N ALA A 525 -23.86 -9.99 -19.42
CA ALA A 525 -22.70 -9.39 -18.80
C ALA A 525 -21.82 -10.46 -18.19
N CYS A 526 -20.50 -10.22 -18.21
CA CYS A 526 -19.56 -11.01 -17.45
C CYS A 526 -19.05 -10.24 -16.22
N GLN A 527 -19.71 -10.42 -15.07
CA GLN A 527 -19.40 -9.72 -13.82
C GLN A 527 -18.33 -10.45 -12.99
N MET A 528 -17.13 -10.56 -13.53
CA MET A 528 -15.97 -10.97 -12.74
C MET A 528 -15.27 -9.73 -12.19
N ILE A 529 -14.80 -9.82 -10.94
CA ILE A 529 -14.02 -8.77 -10.30
C ILE A 529 -12.58 -9.24 -10.25
N ASP A 530 -11.67 -8.48 -10.86
CA ASP A 530 -10.24 -8.66 -10.69
C ASP A 530 -9.77 -7.92 -9.41
N ARG A 531 -9.72 -8.65 -8.30
CA ARG A 531 -9.25 -8.20 -6.98
C ARG A 531 -7.74 -7.99 -6.93
N CYS A 532 -7.00 -8.44 -7.95
CA CYS A 532 -5.57 -8.23 -8.10
C CYS A 532 -5.24 -7.03 -8.99
N ASN A 533 -6.23 -6.24 -9.40
CA ASN A 533 -6.03 -5.06 -10.22
C ASN A 533 -6.84 -3.83 -9.73
N PRO A 534 -6.18 -2.79 -9.19
CA PRO A 534 -4.74 -2.69 -8.95
C PRO A 534 -4.22 -3.74 -7.95
N ASN A 535 -2.92 -4.06 -8.02
CA ASN A 535 -2.34 -5.10 -7.17
C ASN A 535 -2.41 -4.68 -5.69
N PRO A 536 -3.19 -5.38 -4.84
CA PRO A 536 -3.32 -5.04 -3.41
C PRO A 536 -2.13 -5.51 -2.57
N CYS A 537 -1.21 -6.28 -3.15
CA CYS A 537 -0.02 -6.77 -2.46
C CYS A 537 1.09 -5.72 -2.56
N GLU A 538 1.50 -5.23 -1.41
CA GLU A 538 2.49 -4.16 -1.29
C GLU A 538 3.90 -4.68 -1.58
N HIS A 539 4.86 -3.75 -1.72
CA HIS A 539 6.28 -4.05 -1.91
C HIS A 539 6.59 -5.06 -3.02
N SER A 540 5.84 -4.98 -4.14
CA SER A 540 5.95 -5.90 -5.30
C SER A 540 5.57 -7.36 -4.99
N GLY A 541 4.76 -7.61 -3.96
CA GLY A 541 4.17 -8.92 -3.70
C GLY A 541 3.31 -9.40 -4.88
N THR A 542 3.30 -10.71 -5.10
CA THR A 542 2.51 -11.30 -6.21
C THR A 542 1.10 -11.62 -5.73
N CYS A 543 0.10 -11.04 -6.37
CA CYS A 543 -1.30 -11.30 -6.06
C CYS A 543 -1.84 -12.53 -6.79
N LYS A 544 -2.57 -13.37 -6.06
CA LYS A 544 -3.43 -14.43 -6.56
C LYS A 544 -4.85 -14.20 -6.05
N GLN A 545 -5.86 -14.71 -6.72
CA GLN A 545 -7.25 -14.48 -6.33
C GLN A 545 -8.18 -15.62 -6.66
N ASN A 546 -9.36 -15.59 -6.03
CA ASN A 546 -10.56 -16.29 -6.45
C ASN A 546 -11.73 -15.27 -6.48
N SER A 547 -12.97 -15.74 -6.66
CA SER A 547 -14.15 -14.84 -6.70
C SER A 547 -14.42 -14.12 -5.37
N ALA A 548 -14.00 -14.71 -4.24
CA ALA A 548 -14.28 -14.21 -2.90
C ALA A 548 -13.16 -13.32 -2.32
N GLU A 549 -11.90 -13.71 -2.47
CA GLU A 549 -10.74 -13.06 -1.84
C GLU A 549 -9.49 -13.09 -2.73
N PHE A 550 -8.50 -12.27 -2.35
CA PHE A 550 -7.14 -12.31 -2.90
C PHE A 550 -6.14 -12.83 -1.85
N THR A 551 -4.98 -13.29 -2.29
CA THR A 551 -3.85 -13.73 -1.47
C THR A 551 -2.55 -13.17 -2.03
N CYS A 552 -1.62 -12.82 -1.15
CA CYS A 552 -0.33 -12.28 -1.52
C CYS A 552 0.78 -13.28 -1.27
N ASP A 553 1.64 -13.46 -2.26
CA ASP A 553 2.92 -14.15 -2.12
C ASP A 553 4.03 -13.10 -1.91
N CYS A 554 4.55 -13.07 -0.69
CA CYS A 554 5.57 -12.11 -0.26
C CYS A 554 7.00 -12.68 -0.32
N SER A 555 7.19 -13.92 -0.78
CA SER A 555 8.47 -14.65 -0.69
C SER A 555 9.66 -13.92 -1.33
N ALA A 556 9.43 -13.19 -2.42
CA ALA A 556 10.46 -12.44 -3.15
C ALA A 556 10.52 -10.94 -2.80
N SER A 557 9.69 -10.47 -1.86
CA SER A 557 9.56 -9.03 -1.56
C SER A 557 10.52 -8.54 -0.48
N GLY A 558 10.92 -9.42 0.46
CA GLY A 558 11.58 -8.99 1.71
C GLY A 558 10.60 -8.56 2.82
N TYR A 559 9.30 -8.76 2.59
CA TYR A 559 8.21 -8.40 3.50
C TYR A 559 7.34 -9.61 3.84
N SER A 560 6.45 -9.44 4.80
CA SER A 560 5.53 -10.44 5.34
C SER A 560 4.18 -9.84 5.73
N GLY A 561 3.26 -10.70 6.21
CA GLY A 561 1.87 -10.33 6.49
C GLY A 561 0.95 -10.62 5.29
N ALA A 562 -0.37 -10.56 5.51
CA ALA A 562 -1.35 -10.92 4.50
C ALA A 562 -1.30 -10.08 3.20
N VAL A 563 -0.74 -8.87 3.25
CA VAL A 563 -0.59 -7.95 2.12
C VAL A 563 0.86 -7.53 1.86
N CYS A 564 1.84 -8.22 2.45
CA CYS A 564 3.27 -7.90 2.33
C CYS A 564 3.66 -6.50 2.85
N HIS A 565 3.02 -6.03 3.93
CA HIS A 565 3.26 -4.70 4.51
C HIS A 565 4.42 -4.68 5.52
N THR A 566 4.62 -5.76 6.29
CA THR A 566 5.62 -5.78 7.37
C THR A 566 7.00 -6.16 6.85
N SER A 567 8.01 -5.32 7.03
CA SER A 567 9.39 -5.65 6.68
C SER A 567 9.93 -6.84 7.49
N LEU A 568 10.72 -7.70 6.84
CA LEU A 568 11.48 -8.77 7.50
C LEU A 568 12.86 -8.29 7.99
N ASN A 569 13.27 -7.08 7.62
CA ASN A 569 14.59 -6.55 7.89
C ASN A 569 14.54 -5.53 9.05
N PRO A 570 15.60 -5.43 9.86
CA PRO A 570 15.68 -4.42 10.91
C PRO A 570 15.74 -3.00 10.32
N LEU A 571 15.22 -2.03 11.08
CA LEU A 571 15.16 -0.62 10.67
C LEU A 571 16.55 0.01 10.44
N SER A 572 17.55 -0.45 11.19
CA SER A 572 18.93 0.02 11.13
C SER A 572 19.87 -0.96 11.84
N CYS A 573 21.19 -0.73 11.73
CA CYS A 573 22.17 -1.49 12.50
C CYS A 573 21.97 -1.33 14.02
N GLU A 574 21.52 -0.15 14.47
CA GLU A 574 21.19 0.11 15.88
C GLU A 574 19.97 -0.72 16.31
N ALA A 575 18.93 -0.80 15.46
CA ALA A 575 17.77 -1.66 15.70
C ALA A 575 18.17 -3.14 15.82
N PHE A 576 19.06 -3.60 14.91
CA PHE A 576 19.57 -4.97 14.94
C PHE A 576 20.32 -5.28 16.24
N ARG A 577 21.15 -4.34 16.72
CA ARG A 577 21.89 -4.46 17.98
C ARG A 577 20.97 -4.57 19.20
N ASN A 578 19.87 -3.83 19.22
CA ASN A 578 18.97 -3.79 20.38
C ASN A 578 18.30 -5.14 20.67
N VAL A 579 18.13 -5.98 19.65
CA VAL A 579 17.40 -7.25 19.77
C VAL A 579 18.33 -8.47 19.73
N ASN A 580 19.48 -8.37 19.06
CA ASN A 580 20.37 -9.49 18.82
C ASN A 580 21.69 -9.38 19.62
N PRO A 581 22.25 -10.51 20.11
CA PRO A 581 23.63 -10.51 20.55
C PRO A 581 24.55 -10.24 19.36
N VAL A 582 25.31 -9.14 19.41
CA VAL A 582 26.16 -8.70 18.31
C VAL A 582 27.63 -9.07 18.50
N GLY A 583 28.26 -9.49 17.40
CA GLY A 583 29.72 -9.59 17.29
C GLY A 583 30.36 -8.22 16.99
N THR A 584 31.58 -8.22 16.44
CA THR A 584 32.25 -6.97 16.02
C THR A 584 31.68 -6.38 14.74
N HIS A 585 31.21 -7.20 13.80
CA HIS A 585 30.57 -6.75 12.57
C HIS A 585 29.54 -7.78 12.05
N SER A 586 28.63 -7.36 11.19
CA SER A 586 27.61 -8.21 10.54
C SER A 586 27.16 -7.61 9.21
N ASN A 587 27.04 -8.44 8.17
CA ASN A 587 26.49 -8.02 6.87
C ASN A 587 25.01 -8.41 6.81
N ILE A 588 24.14 -7.41 6.69
CA ILE A 588 22.68 -7.59 6.73
C ILE A 588 22.01 -6.67 5.72
N HIS A 589 20.72 -6.90 5.48
CA HIS A 589 19.87 -5.88 4.84
C HIS A 589 19.19 -5.07 5.93
N ILE A 590 19.07 -3.75 5.71
CA ILE A 590 18.28 -2.87 6.55
C ILE A 590 17.15 -2.24 5.74
N ASP A 591 16.09 -1.87 6.43
CA ASP A 591 14.92 -1.21 5.86
C ASP A 591 14.61 0.07 6.64
N VAL A 592 15.12 1.20 6.15
CA VAL A 592 15.16 2.48 6.87
C VAL A 592 13.81 3.18 7.00
N ASP A 593 12.74 2.69 6.40
CA ASP A 593 11.37 3.19 6.57
C ASP A 593 10.38 2.07 6.90
N GLY A 594 10.80 0.81 6.95
CA GLY A 594 9.98 -0.29 7.41
C GLY A 594 8.85 -0.57 6.43
N SER A 595 7.61 -0.22 6.77
CA SER A 595 6.43 -0.35 5.89
C SER A 595 6.35 0.75 4.81
N GLY A 596 7.33 1.65 4.75
CA GLY A 596 7.40 2.73 3.78
C GLY A 596 7.78 2.27 2.36
N PRO A 597 7.79 3.19 1.38
CA PRO A 597 7.97 2.86 -0.03
C PRO A 597 9.39 2.45 -0.43
N LEU A 598 10.41 2.62 0.43
CA LEU A 598 11.78 2.28 0.10
C LEU A 598 12.01 0.78 0.32
N LYS A 599 12.77 0.16 -0.58
CA LYS A 599 13.11 -1.26 -0.45
C LYS A 599 14.22 -1.47 0.59
N PRO A 600 14.36 -2.68 1.15
CA PRO A 600 15.55 -3.03 1.93
C PRO A 600 16.81 -3.01 1.06
N PHE A 601 17.95 -2.66 1.64
CA PHE A 601 19.24 -2.61 0.94
C PHE A 601 20.38 -3.15 1.82
N PRO A 602 21.45 -3.69 1.22
CA PRO A 602 22.55 -4.30 1.97
C PRO A 602 23.44 -3.25 2.64
N VAL A 603 23.90 -3.57 3.84
CA VAL A 603 24.87 -2.79 4.61
C VAL A 603 25.79 -3.68 5.44
N THR A 604 26.94 -3.15 5.82
CA THR A 604 27.80 -3.74 6.85
C THR A 604 27.65 -2.97 8.16
N CYS A 605 27.19 -3.64 9.20
CA CYS A 605 27.11 -3.10 10.55
C CYS A 605 28.40 -3.38 11.31
N GLU A 606 29.02 -2.36 11.89
CA GLU A 606 30.16 -2.50 12.81
C GLU A 606 29.75 -2.05 14.23
N PHE A 607 30.08 -2.85 15.23
CA PHE A 607 29.71 -2.61 16.62
C PHE A 607 30.94 -2.45 17.51
N TYR A 608 30.92 -1.41 18.33
CA TYR A 608 32.02 -1.06 19.24
C TYR A 608 31.61 -1.23 20.70
N ALA A 609 32.59 -1.59 21.54
CA ALA A 609 32.40 -1.87 22.96
C ALA A 609 31.95 -0.63 23.77
N ASP A 610 32.18 0.56 23.23
CA ASP A 610 31.79 1.84 23.82
C ASP A 610 30.31 2.20 23.60
N GLY A 611 29.55 1.37 22.87
CA GLY A 611 28.15 1.66 22.57
C GLY A 611 27.90 2.20 21.17
N ARG A 612 28.93 2.41 20.33
CA ARG A 612 28.69 2.90 18.95
C ARG A 612 28.30 1.79 17.98
N SER A 613 27.37 2.10 17.09
CA SER A 613 27.00 1.29 15.94
C SER A 613 27.22 2.09 14.65
N ILE A 614 28.01 1.55 13.74
CA ILE A 614 28.33 2.16 12.45
C ILE A 614 27.66 1.35 11.35
N THR A 615 26.87 2.00 10.51
CA THR A 615 26.34 1.49 9.25
C THR A 615 27.28 1.90 8.12
N VAL A 616 27.85 0.91 7.44
CA VAL A 616 28.75 1.08 6.30
C VAL A 616 27.98 0.72 5.03
N LEU A 617 27.86 1.69 4.12
CA LEU A 617 27.26 1.52 2.81
C LEU A 617 28.34 1.55 1.73
N HIS A 618 28.44 0.45 0.99
CA HIS A 618 29.45 0.23 -0.02
C HIS A 618 29.09 0.80 -1.39
N HIS A 619 30.11 1.00 -2.22
CA HIS A 619 29.98 1.38 -3.62
C HIS A 619 30.99 0.67 -4.52
N SER A 620 30.72 0.68 -5.83
CA SER A 620 31.51 -0.05 -6.84
C SER A 620 32.94 0.47 -7.09
N ASN A 621 33.38 1.54 -6.42
CA ASN A 621 34.64 2.25 -6.72
C ASN A 621 35.48 2.53 -5.47
N GLU A 622 35.55 1.59 -4.53
CA GLU A 622 36.31 1.75 -3.28
C GLU A 622 37.83 1.53 -3.44
N GLU A 623 38.24 0.86 -4.51
CA GLU A 623 39.66 0.64 -4.81
C GLU A 623 40.36 1.91 -5.33
N THR A 624 41.68 1.96 -5.15
CA THR A 624 42.48 3.10 -5.61
C THR A 624 42.56 3.10 -7.13
N THR A 625 42.14 4.19 -7.76
CA THR A 625 42.03 4.31 -9.21
C THR A 625 43.03 5.34 -9.73
N GLN A 626 43.76 4.98 -10.79
CA GLN A 626 44.67 5.88 -11.49
C GLN A 626 43.90 6.84 -12.39
N VAL A 627 44.34 8.10 -12.44
CA VAL A 627 43.83 9.14 -13.33
C VAL A 627 45.01 9.74 -14.08
N ASP A 628 45.06 9.52 -15.38
CA ASP A 628 46.15 9.92 -16.27
C ASP A 628 45.62 10.46 -17.61
N GLY A 629 46.28 11.48 -18.17
CA GLY A 629 45.94 12.00 -19.51
C GLY A 629 44.79 13.00 -19.57
N PHE A 630 44.39 13.60 -18.44
CA PHE A 630 43.31 14.59 -18.38
C PHE A 630 43.85 15.97 -17.98
N GLN A 631 44.26 16.77 -18.97
CA GLN A 631 44.86 18.08 -18.71
C GLN A 631 43.84 19.18 -18.33
N GLU A 632 42.64 19.17 -18.92
CA GLU A 632 41.58 20.15 -18.59
C GLU A 632 40.95 19.89 -17.21
N ALA A 633 40.56 20.96 -16.51
CA ALA A 633 40.01 20.88 -15.16
C ALA A 633 38.71 20.07 -15.11
N GLY A 634 38.66 19.03 -14.28
CA GLY A 634 37.51 18.13 -14.16
C GLY A 634 37.15 17.35 -15.43
N HIS A 635 38.08 17.20 -16.38
CA HIS A 635 37.84 16.44 -17.61
C HIS A 635 37.67 14.94 -17.32
N PHE A 636 38.41 14.40 -16.34
CA PHE A 636 38.14 13.06 -15.85
C PHE A 636 36.87 13.07 -14.99
N SER A 637 35.97 12.12 -15.26
CA SER A 637 34.69 11.97 -14.58
C SER A 637 34.47 10.57 -14.06
N GLN A 638 34.29 10.41 -12.75
CA GLN A 638 33.85 9.15 -12.14
C GLN A 638 32.51 9.33 -11.44
N ASP A 639 31.48 8.63 -11.91
CA ASP A 639 30.21 8.47 -11.21
C ASP A 639 30.32 7.38 -10.16
N VAL A 640 29.81 7.64 -8.95
CA VAL A 640 29.85 6.68 -7.83
C VAL A 640 28.50 5.97 -7.73
N VAL A 641 28.50 4.66 -7.96
CA VAL A 641 27.30 3.81 -7.86
C VAL A 641 27.36 3.02 -6.56
N TYR A 642 26.49 3.39 -5.62
CA TYR A 642 26.30 2.73 -4.31
C TYR A 642 25.39 1.50 -4.44
N GLU A 643 25.47 0.60 -3.46
CA GLU A 643 24.58 -0.58 -3.36
C GLU A 643 23.12 -0.23 -2.96
N ALA A 644 22.83 1.07 -2.77
CA ALA A 644 21.52 1.61 -2.45
C ALA A 644 21.17 2.79 -3.37
N ASP A 645 19.87 2.97 -3.63
CA ASP A 645 19.32 4.10 -4.37
C ASP A 645 19.45 5.41 -3.58
N LEU A 646 19.57 6.54 -4.27
CA LEU A 646 19.75 7.85 -3.63
C LEU A 646 18.68 8.19 -2.57
N ARG A 647 17.43 7.73 -2.74
CA ARG A 647 16.36 7.93 -1.74
C ARG A 647 16.59 7.11 -0.46
N GLN A 648 17.11 5.89 -0.59
CA GLN A 648 17.48 5.05 0.55
C GLN A 648 18.65 5.68 1.31
N ILE A 649 19.66 6.16 0.59
CA ILE A 649 20.81 6.84 1.19
C ILE A 649 20.39 8.12 1.90
N GLU A 650 19.50 8.90 1.28
CA GLU A 650 18.92 10.10 1.89
C GLU A 650 18.26 9.80 3.23
N ALA A 651 17.41 8.77 3.29
CA ALA A 651 16.74 8.34 4.50
C ALA A 651 17.73 7.85 5.58
N LEU A 652 18.72 7.03 5.20
CA LEU A 652 19.79 6.57 6.09
C LEU A 652 20.57 7.76 6.67
N VAL A 653 21.09 8.63 5.81
CA VAL A 653 21.89 9.78 6.20
C VAL A 653 21.08 10.68 7.13
N ASN A 654 19.83 11.00 6.78
CA ASN A 654 18.96 11.86 7.58
C ASN A 654 18.65 11.28 8.96
N ARG A 655 18.50 9.96 9.09
CA ARG A 655 18.26 9.27 10.37
C ARG A 655 19.52 9.07 11.21
N SER A 656 20.71 9.00 10.62
CA SER A 656 21.93 8.78 11.39
C SER A 656 22.41 10.01 12.15
N THR A 657 22.99 9.82 13.33
CA THR A 657 23.49 10.91 14.20
C THR A 657 24.61 11.72 13.52
N SER A 658 25.50 11.02 12.82
CA SER A 658 26.58 11.60 12.02
C SER A 658 26.92 10.67 10.87
N CYS A 659 27.48 11.23 9.79
CA CYS A 659 28.00 10.45 8.66
C CYS A 659 29.35 10.98 8.23
N SER A 660 30.19 10.08 7.75
CA SER A 660 31.53 10.39 7.26
C SER A 660 31.88 9.57 6.03
N GLN A 661 32.74 10.11 5.18
CA GLN A 661 33.28 9.41 4.03
C GLN A 661 34.71 9.86 3.77
N ARG A 662 35.62 8.90 3.64
CA ARG A 662 37.04 9.19 3.43
C ARG A 662 37.32 9.43 1.97
N LEU A 663 37.91 10.58 1.65
CA LEU A 663 38.37 10.91 0.30
C LEU A 663 39.87 11.21 0.34
N ASN A 664 40.60 10.63 -0.59
CA ASN A 664 42.04 10.77 -0.69
C ASN A 664 42.48 10.98 -2.14
N TYR A 665 43.47 11.84 -2.34
CA TYR A 665 44.12 12.06 -3.62
C TYR A 665 45.64 12.07 -3.45
N ARG A 666 46.30 11.19 -4.18
CA ARG A 666 47.76 11.11 -4.29
C ARG A 666 48.18 11.63 -5.65
N CYS A 667 49.21 12.45 -5.68
CA CYS A 667 49.58 13.20 -6.86
C CYS A 667 51.10 13.27 -7.03
N ARG A 668 51.51 13.34 -8.31
CA ARG A 668 52.88 13.62 -8.74
C ARG A 668 52.81 14.62 -9.88
N GLN A 669 53.34 15.82 -9.66
CA GLN A 669 53.24 16.96 -10.59
C GLN A 669 51.81 17.36 -11.02
N SER A 670 50.77 16.81 -10.38
CA SER A 670 49.35 17.11 -10.60
C SER A 670 48.81 17.96 -9.44
N ARG A 671 48.06 19.02 -9.76
CA ARG A 671 47.49 19.94 -8.75
C ARG A 671 46.04 19.62 -8.45
N LEU A 672 45.63 19.85 -7.21
CA LEU A 672 44.24 19.66 -6.78
C LEU A 672 43.45 20.97 -6.99
N PHE A 673 43.93 22.06 -6.40
CA PHE A 673 43.37 23.40 -6.49
C PHE A 673 44.37 24.38 -7.13
N ASN A 674 43.89 25.59 -7.45
CA ASN A 674 44.75 26.68 -7.94
C ASN A 674 45.25 27.56 -6.78
N SER A 675 45.86 26.95 -5.75
CA SER A 675 46.29 27.70 -4.56
C SER A 675 47.70 28.33 -4.67
N PRO A 676 47.91 29.51 -4.05
CA PRO A 676 46.90 30.39 -3.45
C PRO A 676 46.11 31.18 -4.52
N SER A 677 44.83 31.46 -4.25
CA SER A 677 43.97 32.30 -5.10
C SER A 677 43.17 33.32 -4.29
N VAL A 678 42.61 34.33 -4.96
CA VAL A 678 41.62 35.25 -4.34
C VAL A 678 40.21 34.69 -4.50
N GLU A 679 39.27 35.10 -3.65
CA GLU A 679 37.95 34.48 -3.55
C GLU A 679 37.17 34.46 -4.88
N ASN A 680 37.36 35.45 -5.75
CA ASN A 680 36.70 35.53 -7.06
C ASN A 680 37.43 34.76 -8.18
N ASP A 681 38.61 34.19 -7.92
CA ASP A 681 39.48 33.52 -8.90
C ASP A 681 39.80 32.07 -8.48
N PHE A 682 38.95 31.45 -7.66
CA PHE A 682 39.11 30.06 -7.27
C PHE A 682 38.62 29.12 -8.38
N HIS A 683 39.58 28.50 -9.07
CA HIS A 683 39.36 27.61 -10.20
C HIS A 683 40.10 26.28 -9.94
N PRO A 684 39.47 25.34 -9.21
CA PRO A 684 40.12 24.08 -8.86
C PRO A 684 40.21 23.14 -10.06
N PHE A 685 41.29 22.35 -10.12
CA PHE A 685 41.49 21.31 -11.15
C PHE A 685 40.69 20.04 -10.84
N ALA A 686 40.53 19.73 -9.55
CA ALA A 686 39.75 18.61 -9.05
C ALA A 686 38.68 19.05 -8.05
N TRP A 687 37.55 18.34 -8.01
CA TRP A 687 36.49 18.54 -7.03
C TRP A 687 35.63 17.29 -6.91
N TRP A 688 34.84 17.23 -5.86
CA TRP A 688 33.78 16.23 -5.71
C TRP A 688 32.41 16.90 -5.81
N VAL A 689 31.41 16.11 -6.18
CA VAL A 689 30.02 16.55 -6.33
C VAL A 689 29.18 15.92 -5.23
N SER A 690 28.42 16.75 -4.52
CA SER A 690 27.56 16.31 -3.43
C SER A 690 26.31 15.58 -3.90
N ARG A 691 25.60 14.97 -2.94
CA ARG A 691 24.26 14.38 -3.14
C ARG A 691 23.28 15.30 -3.88
N ASN A 692 23.42 16.63 -3.72
CA ASN A 692 22.53 17.65 -4.30
C ASN A 692 23.05 18.21 -5.64
N ASN A 693 24.00 17.54 -6.30
CA ASN A 693 24.66 18.00 -7.52
C ASN A 693 25.43 19.32 -7.38
N HIS A 694 25.86 19.69 -6.17
CA HIS A 694 26.68 20.89 -5.97
C HIS A 694 28.17 20.52 -6.09
N LYS A 695 28.91 21.32 -6.87
CA LYS A 695 30.37 21.28 -6.93
C LYS A 695 30.93 21.78 -5.61
N MET A 696 31.68 20.93 -4.91
CA MET A 696 32.29 21.27 -3.63
C MET A 696 33.63 21.96 -3.82
N ASP A 697 33.94 22.89 -2.93
CA ASP A 697 35.13 23.75 -3.01
C ASP A 697 36.22 23.37 -2.00
N TYR A 698 35.98 22.37 -1.14
CA TYR A 698 36.90 21.88 -0.12
C TYR A 698 37.19 20.39 -0.31
N TRP A 699 38.31 19.91 0.27
CA TRP A 699 38.75 18.51 0.16
C TRP A 699 38.61 17.73 1.49
N GLY A 700 38.97 16.44 1.49
CA GLY A 700 38.94 15.59 2.67
C GLY A 700 39.65 16.20 3.88
N GLY A 701 39.06 16.06 5.07
CA GLY A 701 39.59 16.59 6.34
C GLY A 701 39.45 18.11 6.52
N SER A 702 38.83 18.79 5.55
CA SER A 702 38.59 20.24 5.58
C SER A 702 37.12 20.57 5.89
N VAL A 703 36.86 21.85 6.19
CA VAL A 703 35.52 22.38 6.51
C VAL A 703 34.95 23.11 5.30
N PHE A 704 33.63 23.06 5.11
CA PHE A 704 32.92 23.75 4.03
C PHE A 704 33.24 25.26 3.99
N GLY A 705 33.44 25.80 2.77
CA GLY A 705 33.72 27.22 2.53
C GLY A 705 35.16 27.65 2.79
N THR A 706 36.03 26.76 3.27
CA THR A 706 37.45 27.10 3.54
C THR A 706 38.32 27.09 2.29
N ARG A 707 37.93 26.36 1.25
CA ARG A 707 38.68 26.16 0.00
C ARG A 707 40.10 25.58 0.17
N LYS A 708 40.26 24.77 1.21
CA LYS A 708 41.54 24.17 1.61
C LYS A 708 41.42 22.65 1.76
N CYS A 709 42.58 21.99 1.86
CA CYS A 709 42.71 20.62 2.35
C CYS A 709 43.00 20.60 3.87
N GLU A 710 43.01 19.42 4.49
CA GLU A 710 43.33 19.25 5.91
C GLU A 710 44.64 19.96 6.32
N CYS A 711 45.73 19.75 5.55
CA CYS A 711 47.01 20.39 5.85
C CYS A 711 46.95 21.92 5.81
N GLY A 712 46.09 22.48 4.95
CA GLY A 712 45.94 23.93 4.77
C GLY A 712 45.18 24.60 5.93
N ILE A 713 44.33 23.83 6.62
CA ILE A 713 43.69 24.26 7.87
C ILE A 713 44.67 24.11 9.05
N LEU A 714 45.39 22.99 9.12
CA LEU A 714 46.32 22.71 10.22
C LEU A 714 47.64 23.50 10.11
N GLY A 715 47.95 24.08 8.95
CA GLY A 715 49.20 24.79 8.68
C GLY A 715 50.40 23.83 8.54
N THR A 716 50.15 22.59 8.12
CA THR A 716 51.14 21.50 8.05
C THR A 716 51.48 21.07 6.62
N CYS A 717 51.05 21.82 5.59
CA CYS A 717 51.34 21.47 4.21
C CYS A 717 52.85 21.51 3.93
N THR A 718 53.32 20.63 3.04
CA THR A 718 54.73 20.54 2.62
C THR A 718 55.28 21.89 2.15
N ASP A 719 54.49 22.62 1.36
CA ASP A 719 54.72 24.02 1.06
C ASP A 719 53.77 24.90 1.90
N PRO A 720 54.28 25.70 2.85
CA PRO A 720 53.44 26.51 3.74
C PRO A 720 52.71 27.64 3.01
N THR A 721 53.02 27.92 1.75
CA THR A 721 52.32 28.92 0.92
C THR A 721 51.11 28.33 0.18
N LYS A 722 50.98 27.01 0.14
CA LYS A 722 49.91 26.27 -0.53
C LYS A 722 48.80 25.89 0.42
N TRP A 723 47.63 25.59 -0.14
CA TRP A 723 46.44 25.20 0.63
C TRP A 723 46.24 23.68 0.70
N CYS A 724 46.99 22.95 -0.13
CA CYS A 724 46.99 21.49 -0.27
C CYS A 724 48.41 21.04 -0.65
N ASN A 725 48.80 19.83 -0.28
CA ASN A 725 50.12 19.28 -0.62
C ASN A 725 50.30 19.10 -2.13
N CYS A 726 49.26 18.66 -2.83
CA CYS A 726 49.26 18.46 -4.28
C CYS A 726 49.41 19.75 -5.09
N ASP A 727 49.08 20.89 -4.49
CA ASP A 727 49.20 22.18 -5.17
C ASP A 727 50.65 22.67 -5.28
N ALA A 728 51.59 22.01 -4.58
CA ALA A 728 53.02 22.30 -4.66
C ALA A 728 53.66 21.84 -5.99
N GLY A 729 53.01 20.92 -6.74
CA GLY A 729 53.49 20.47 -8.06
C GLY A 729 54.85 19.76 -8.03
N LEU A 730 55.17 19.06 -6.94
CA LEU A 730 56.46 18.40 -6.75
C LEU A 730 56.58 17.09 -7.56
N GLU A 731 57.82 16.73 -7.91
CA GLU A 731 58.16 15.44 -8.54
C GLU A 731 58.05 14.26 -7.58
N SER A 732 58.15 14.51 -6.27
CA SER A 732 57.90 13.53 -5.23
C SER A 732 56.41 13.38 -4.98
N TRP A 733 55.95 12.14 -4.74
CA TRP A 733 54.56 11.86 -4.37
C TRP A 733 54.10 12.72 -3.18
N GLN A 734 52.99 13.40 -3.37
CA GLN A 734 52.25 14.12 -2.32
C GLN A 734 50.86 13.51 -2.15
N GLU A 735 50.20 13.83 -1.04
CA GLU A 735 48.90 13.28 -0.68
C GLU A 735 48.06 14.32 0.07
N ASP A 736 46.81 14.44 -0.34
CA ASP A 736 45.76 15.20 0.34
C ASP A 736 44.54 14.30 0.52
N GLY A 737 44.22 13.99 1.77
CA GLY A 737 43.04 13.20 2.10
C GLY A 737 42.52 13.51 3.49
N GLY A 738 41.36 12.95 3.80
CA GLY A 738 40.73 13.06 5.10
C GLY A 738 39.26 12.70 5.07
N GLU A 739 38.58 12.86 6.20
CA GLU A 739 37.16 12.57 6.34
C GLU A 739 36.29 13.77 5.92
N LEU A 740 35.34 13.52 5.03
CA LEU A 740 34.23 14.43 4.77
C LEU A 740 33.16 14.16 5.83
N LYS A 741 32.77 15.17 6.63
CA LYS A 741 31.84 14.99 7.77
C LYS A 741 30.51 15.76 7.65
N GLU A 742 30.37 16.60 6.62
CA GLU A 742 29.17 17.42 6.45
C GLU A 742 28.02 16.57 5.90
N LYS A 743 27.12 16.16 6.80
CA LYS A 743 25.99 15.24 6.53
C LYS A 743 25.10 15.74 5.38
N ALA A 744 24.90 17.05 5.27
CA ALA A 744 24.08 17.65 4.22
C ALA A 744 24.65 17.47 2.80
N HIS A 745 25.95 17.18 2.67
CA HIS A 745 26.63 17.01 1.37
C HIS A 745 26.86 15.55 0.98
N LEU A 746 26.87 14.64 1.95
CA LEU A 746 27.16 13.22 1.75
C LEU A 746 25.92 12.43 1.27
N PRO A 747 26.09 11.41 0.41
CA PRO A 747 27.36 10.85 -0.06
C PRO A 747 28.05 11.66 -1.17
N VAL A 748 29.32 11.34 -1.45
CA VAL A 748 30.00 11.76 -2.68
C VAL A 748 29.33 11.07 -3.86
N LYS A 749 28.71 11.86 -4.75
CA LYS A 749 28.01 11.36 -5.93
C LYS A 749 28.94 11.16 -7.12
N GLN A 750 29.93 12.04 -7.25
CA GLN A 750 30.80 12.08 -8.42
C GLN A 750 32.14 12.70 -8.07
N LEU A 751 33.21 12.24 -8.72
CA LEU A 751 34.55 12.80 -8.64
C LEU A 751 34.97 13.39 -9.99
N ARG A 752 35.70 14.49 -9.94
CA ARG A 752 36.19 15.24 -11.08
C ARG A 752 37.66 15.54 -10.88
N PHE A 753 38.49 15.19 -11.85
CA PHE A 753 39.93 15.41 -11.81
C PHE A 753 40.42 16.03 -13.13
N GLY A 754 41.50 16.80 -13.04
CA GLY A 754 42.20 17.43 -14.16
C GLY A 754 43.65 17.69 -13.77
N ASP A 755 44.42 18.30 -14.66
CA ASP A 755 45.87 18.48 -14.50
C ASP A 755 46.67 17.19 -14.30
N THR A 756 46.14 16.04 -14.76
CA THR A 756 46.86 14.75 -14.77
C THR A 756 47.57 14.50 -16.09
N GLY A 757 47.85 15.59 -16.83
CA GLY A 757 48.82 15.57 -17.90
C GLY A 757 48.33 15.10 -19.26
N THR A 758 49.30 14.79 -20.10
CA THR A 758 49.19 14.27 -21.46
C THR A 758 50.16 13.10 -21.59
N PRO A 759 50.08 12.25 -22.63
CA PRO A 759 50.98 11.10 -22.80
C PRO A 759 52.49 11.41 -22.89
N LEU A 760 52.89 12.69 -22.83
CA LEU A 760 54.26 13.18 -22.97
C LEU A 760 54.81 13.83 -21.68
N ASP A 761 54.00 13.99 -20.64
CA ASP A 761 54.44 14.51 -19.34
C ASP A 761 54.35 13.43 -18.25
N GLU A 762 55.08 13.62 -17.14
CA GLU A 762 55.16 12.66 -16.03
C GLU A 762 54.12 12.94 -14.93
N LYS A 763 52.99 13.56 -15.27
CA LYS A 763 51.94 13.87 -14.29
C LYS A 763 51.10 12.63 -14.01
N GLU A 764 50.93 12.32 -12.73
CA GLU A 764 50.17 11.16 -12.30
C GLU A 764 49.27 11.53 -11.11
N GLY A 765 48.06 10.96 -11.11
CA GLY A 765 47.10 11.10 -10.01
C GLY A 765 46.47 9.75 -9.66
N PHE A 766 46.24 9.52 -8.37
CA PHE A 766 45.47 8.38 -7.86
C PHE A 766 44.46 8.89 -6.87
N TYR A 767 43.20 8.46 -6.97
CA TYR A 767 42.21 8.74 -5.95
C TYR A 767 41.73 7.47 -5.28
N THR A 768 41.29 7.62 -4.03
CA THR A 768 40.61 6.58 -3.26
C THR A 768 39.41 7.21 -2.57
N LEU A 769 38.23 6.65 -2.77
CA LEU A 769 37.01 7.03 -2.06
C LEU A 769 36.57 5.83 -1.23
N GLY A 770 36.48 6.01 0.09
CA GLY A 770 35.98 4.98 0.99
C GLY A 770 34.45 4.90 1.01
N PRO A 771 33.89 3.85 1.64
CA PRO A 771 32.44 3.69 1.78
C PRO A 771 31.84 4.81 2.63
N LEU A 772 30.53 5.02 2.50
CA LEU A 772 29.79 5.94 3.37
C LEU A 772 29.60 5.28 4.74
N ARG A 773 30.04 5.93 5.81
CA ARG A 773 29.99 5.42 7.19
C ARG A 773 29.11 6.33 8.04
N CYS A 774 27.98 5.82 8.49
CA CYS A 774 27.00 6.56 9.29
C CYS A 774 26.85 5.96 10.68
N GLU A 775 26.81 6.78 11.72
CA GLU A 775 26.75 6.35 13.12
C GLU A 775 25.35 6.51 13.70
N GLY A 776 24.89 5.48 14.41
CA GLY A 776 23.65 5.47 15.18
C GLY A 776 22.39 5.72 14.36
N ASP A 777 21.28 5.94 15.07
CA ASP A 777 19.96 6.19 14.50
C ASP A 777 19.13 7.04 15.46
N ASP A 778 18.84 8.27 15.03
CA ASP A 778 18.13 9.30 15.79
C ASP A 778 16.75 8.83 16.25
N LEU A 779 16.14 7.85 15.55
CA LEU A 779 14.85 7.26 15.93
C LEU A 779 14.87 6.68 17.36
N PHE A 780 15.96 6.05 17.77
CA PHE A 780 16.10 5.45 19.11
C PHE A 780 16.53 6.46 20.19
N SER A 781 16.99 7.65 19.77
CA SER A 781 17.31 8.78 20.65
C SER A 781 16.10 9.69 20.93
N ASN A 782 15.06 9.56 20.10
CA ASN A 782 13.79 10.26 20.21
C ASN A 782 12.91 9.65 21.31
N VAL A 783 13.33 9.87 22.56
CA VAL A 783 12.75 9.26 23.76
C VAL A 783 12.04 10.31 24.61
N VAL A 784 10.87 9.95 25.13
CA VAL A 784 10.09 10.76 26.08
C VAL A 784 9.63 9.91 27.27
N THR A 785 9.49 10.54 28.43
CA THR A 785 8.98 9.92 29.67
C THR A 785 7.64 10.54 30.07
N PHE A 786 6.64 9.71 30.31
CA PHE A 786 5.35 10.04 30.91
C PHE A 786 5.42 9.83 32.42
N ARG A 787 5.19 10.89 33.20
CA ARG A 787 5.38 10.93 34.65
C ARG A 787 4.10 10.78 35.46
N ILE A 788 2.94 10.91 34.83
CA ILE A 788 1.63 10.88 35.47
C ILE A 788 0.64 10.23 34.51
N SER A 789 -0.40 9.60 35.03
CA SER A 789 -1.34 8.77 34.26
C SER A 789 -2.37 9.54 33.45
N ASP A 790 -2.38 10.88 33.52
CA ASP A 790 -3.20 11.77 32.68
C ASP A 790 -2.33 12.57 31.69
N ALA A 791 -1.02 12.30 31.62
CA ALA A 791 -0.13 12.91 30.64
C ALA A 791 -0.33 12.31 29.25
N SER A 792 -0.38 13.18 28.25
CA SER A 792 -0.56 12.77 26.85
C SER A 792 0.23 13.65 25.88
N ILE A 793 0.59 13.06 24.74
CA ILE A 793 1.03 13.78 23.54
C ILE A 793 -0.07 13.62 22.50
N ASN A 794 -0.67 14.73 22.09
CA ASN A 794 -1.70 14.75 21.06
C ASN A 794 -1.04 15.04 19.70
N LEU A 795 -1.04 14.03 18.84
CA LEU A 795 -0.59 14.14 17.46
C LEU A 795 -1.79 14.47 16.55
N PRO A 796 -1.56 15.07 15.37
CA PRO A 796 -2.63 15.29 14.40
C PRO A 796 -3.42 14.01 14.09
N PRO A 797 -4.69 14.12 13.67
CA PRO A 797 -5.50 12.96 13.29
C PRO A 797 -4.75 12.05 12.31
N PHE A 798 -4.65 10.77 12.67
CA PHE A 798 -3.91 9.77 11.92
C PHE A 798 -4.85 9.01 10.99
N ASP A 799 -4.51 8.99 9.70
CA ASP A 799 -5.20 8.18 8.71
C ASP A 799 -4.43 6.87 8.48
N MET A 800 -5.01 5.76 8.96
CA MET A 800 -4.46 4.42 8.71
C MET A 800 -4.77 3.90 7.30
N GLY A 801 -5.61 4.59 6.51
CA GLY A 801 -6.00 4.13 5.18
C GLY A 801 -6.63 2.73 5.17
N HIS A 802 -6.36 2.00 4.08
CA HIS A 802 -6.76 0.59 3.90
C HIS A 802 -5.71 -0.41 4.41
N SER A 803 -4.45 0.02 4.49
CA SER A 803 -3.33 -0.65 5.13
C SER A 803 -2.55 0.41 5.90
N GLY A 804 -2.34 0.19 7.19
CA GLY A 804 -1.55 1.09 8.01
C GLY A 804 -1.04 0.44 9.28
N ASP A 805 0.06 0.97 9.78
CA ASP A 805 0.75 0.43 10.94
C ASP A 805 1.28 1.53 11.88
N ILE A 806 1.45 1.13 13.14
CA ILE A 806 2.04 1.95 14.19
C ILE A 806 3.13 1.09 14.85
N TYR A 807 4.37 1.57 14.79
CA TYR A 807 5.50 0.96 15.47
C TYR A 807 6.02 1.89 16.57
N PHE A 808 6.32 1.34 17.74
CA PHE A 808 6.99 2.07 18.82
C PHE A 808 7.68 1.11 19.78
N GLU A 809 8.61 1.64 20.57
CA GLU A 809 9.15 0.94 21.72
C GLU A 809 8.71 1.60 23.02
N PHE A 810 8.42 0.79 24.03
CA PHE A 810 8.01 1.27 25.35
C PHE A 810 8.80 0.60 26.48
N LYS A 811 8.89 1.30 27.61
CA LYS A 811 9.53 0.82 28.84
C LYS A 811 8.74 1.29 30.04
N THR A 812 8.17 0.37 30.81
CA THR A 812 7.23 0.70 31.91
C THR A 812 7.34 -0.26 33.09
N THR A 813 6.77 0.17 34.21
CA THR A 813 6.48 -0.64 35.40
C THR A 813 4.97 -0.78 35.66
N ALA A 814 4.13 -0.09 34.88
CA ALA A 814 2.67 -0.13 35.01
C ALA A 814 2.10 -1.48 34.57
N GLU A 815 1.16 -2.03 35.34
CA GLU A 815 0.50 -3.30 34.99
C GLU A 815 -0.61 -3.11 33.94
N ASN A 816 -1.36 -2.02 34.03
CA ASN A 816 -2.46 -1.71 33.11
C ASN A 816 -2.34 -0.26 32.66
N ALA A 817 -2.34 -0.02 31.35
CA ALA A 817 -2.31 1.32 30.78
C ALA A 817 -2.73 1.33 29.31
N VAL A 818 -3.27 2.47 28.86
CA VAL A 818 -3.51 2.77 27.45
C VAL A 818 -2.33 3.55 26.91
N ILE A 819 -1.73 3.04 25.83
CA ILE A 819 -0.52 3.61 25.24
C ILE A 819 -0.88 4.47 24.02
N VAL A 820 -1.81 3.99 23.18
CA VAL A 820 -2.25 4.69 21.96
C VAL A 820 -3.78 4.66 21.89
N HIS A 821 -4.40 5.80 21.58
CA HIS A 821 -5.85 5.88 21.38
C HIS A 821 -6.23 6.97 20.36
N ALA A 822 -7.09 6.65 19.41
CA ALA A 822 -7.82 7.64 18.61
C ALA A 822 -9.28 7.22 18.41
N LYS A 823 -10.19 8.19 18.34
CA LYS A 823 -11.64 7.98 18.16
C LYS A 823 -12.17 8.74 16.94
N GLY A 824 -13.19 8.16 16.32
CA GLY A 824 -14.05 8.76 15.31
C GLY A 824 -15.51 8.75 15.74
N PRO A 825 -16.45 9.07 14.84
CA PRO A 825 -17.88 9.05 15.14
C PRO A 825 -18.41 7.66 15.52
N SER A 826 -17.90 6.62 14.87
CA SER A 826 -18.24 5.21 15.10
C SER A 826 -17.02 4.30 15.22
N ASP A 827 -15.84 4.83 14.91
CA ASP A 827 -14.62 4.07 14.74
C ASP A 827 -13.64 4.42 15.84
N PHE A 828 -12.71 3.54 16.16
CA PHE A 828 -11.61 3.87 17.06
C PHE A 828 -10.45 2.90 16.86
N ILE A 829 -9.30 3.28 17.39
CA ILE A 829 -8.16 2.40 17.63
C ILE A 829 -7.69 2.58 19.07
N LYS A 830 -7.25 1.49 19.70
CA LYS A 830 -6.74 1.49 21.06
C LYS A 830 -5.67 0.41 21.25
N VAL A 831 -4.51 0.79 21.76
CA VAL A 831 -3.44 -0.12 22.19
C VAL A 831 -3.26 -0.02 23.69
N SER A 832 -3.31 -1.14 24.40
CA SER A 832 -3.19 -1.18 25.87
C SER A 832 -2.41 -2.38 26.38
N ILE A 833 -1.67 -2.19 27.47
CA ILE A 833 -1.09 -3.27 28.28
C ILE A 833 -2.09 -3.70 29.35
N ILE A 834 -2.22 -5.01 29.56
CA ILE A 834 -3.12 -5.62 30.54
C ILE A 834 -2.33 -6.61 31.41
N ASN A 835 -2.52 -6.54 32.73
CA ASN A 835 -1.89 -7.39 33.75
C ASN A 835 -0.35 -7.47 33.70
N GLY A 836 0.32 -6.51 33.03
CA GLY A 836 1.77 -6.45 32.86
C GLY A 836 2.38 -7.50 31.93
N HIS A 837 1.58 -8.35 31.28
CA HIS A 837 2.06 -9.46 30.42
C HIS A 837 1.22 -9.70 29.16
N ALA A 838 0.21 -8.86 28.90
CA ALA A 838 -0.59 -8.93 27.69
C ALA A 838 -0.66 -7.57 27.00
N LEU A 839 -0.59 -7.55 25.67
CA LEU A 839 -0.86 -6.36 24.85
C LEU A 839 -2.09 -6.60 24.01
N HIS A 840 -2.96 -5.60 23.96
CA HIS A 840 -4.24 -5.64 23.25
C HIS A 840 -4.28 -4.51 22.23
N PHE A 841 -4.58 -4.85 20.98
CA PHE A 841 -4.95 -3.91 19.93
C PHE A 841 -6.43 -4.08 19.60
N LEU A 842 -7.22 -3.05 19.88
CA LEU A 842 -8.65 -2.99 19.61
C LEU A 842 -8.91 -1.94 18.54
N TYR A 843 -9.77 -2.26 17.57
CA TYR A 843 -10.19 -1.32 16.55
C TYR A 843 -11.63 -1.56 16.13
N GLN A 844 -12.28 -0.53 15.59
CA GLN A 844 -13.64 -0.64 15.06
C GLN A 844 -13.74 0.07 13.72
N ALA A 845 -14.09 -0.68 12.67
CA ALA A 845 -14.30 -0.19 11.30
C ALA A 845 -15.73 -0.48 10.83
N GLY A 846 -16.72 -0.15 11.66
CA GLY A 846 -18.15 -0.20 11.33
C GLY A 846 -18.91 -1.47 11.74
N SER A 847 -18.45 -2.68 11.41
CA SER A 847 -19.17 -3.95 11.72
C SER A 847 -19.15 -4.38 13.20
N GLY A 848 -18.71 -3.49 14.09
CA GLY A 848 -18.46 -3.75 15.51
C GLY A 848 -16.96 -3.74 15.85
N PRO A 849 -16.61 -3.79 17.14
CA PRO A 849 -15.22 -3.79 17.58
C PRO A 849 -14.58 -5.15 17.32
N LEU A 850 -13.39 -5.12 16.73
CA LEU A 850 -12.49 -6.26 16.56
C LEU A 850 -11.26 -6.05 17.44
N GLY A 851 -10.62 -7.14 17.83
CA GLY A 851 -9.52 -7.09 18.77
C GLY A 851 -8.57 -8.25 18.63
N VAL A 852 -7.29 -7.95 18.77
CA VAL A 852 -6.21 -8.94 18.76
C VAL A 852 -5.35 -8.74 20.00
N SER A 853 -4.95 -9.84 20.63
CA SER A 853 -4.21 -9.83 21.89
C SER A 853 -3.01 -10.77 21.81
N VAL A 854 -1.89 -10.38 22.41
CA VAL A 854 -0.68 -11.19 22.57
C VAL A 854 -0.36 -11.28 24.06
N GLU A 855 -0.28 -12.50 24.57
CA GLU A 855 0.17 -12.81 25.93
C GLU A 855 1.63 -13.29 25.90
N THR A 856 2.45 -12.75 26.79
CA THR A 856 3.88 -13.08 26.91
C THR A 856 4.13 -13.92 28.17
N SER A 857 5.10 -14.83 28.10
CA SER A 857 5.52 -15.63 29.27
C SER A 857 6.32 -14.82 30.30
N TYR A 858 7.01 -13.77 29.83
CA TYR A 858 7.71 -12.80 30.66
C TYR A 858 6.84 -11.56 30.89
N LYS A 859 7.17 -10.78 31.93
CA LYS A 859 6.52 -9.50 32.21
C LYS A 859 7.03 -8.43 31.25
N LEU A 860 6.11 -7.72 30.60
CA LEU A 860 6.36 -6.54 29.76
C LEU A 860 6.58 -5.28 30.60
N ASN A 861 6.11 -5.29 31.85
CA ASN A 861 6.33 -4.20 32.81
C ASN A 861 7.59 -4.40 33.67
N ASN A 862 8.64 -4.97 33.08
CA ASN A 862 9.91 -5.30 33.75
C ASN A 862 10.93 -4.14 33.77
N ASN A 863 10.54 -2.93 33.35
CA ASN A 863 11.43 -1.77 33.17
C ASN A 863 12.55 -1.99 32.11
N GLY A 864 12.37 -2.93 31.20
CA GLY A 864 13.14 -3.10 29.96
C GLY A 864 12.43 -2.46 28.77
N TRP A 865 13.16 -2.32 27.64
CA TRP A 865 12.57 -1.87 26.38
C TRP A 865 11.88 -3.04 25.68
N HIS A 866 10.65 -2.82 25.21
CA HIS A 866 9.86 -3.74 24.42
C HIS A 866 9.37 -3.05 23.15
N SER A 867 9.42 -3.75 22.02
CA SER A 867 8.94 -3.23 20.73
C SER A 867 7.54 -3.73 20.42
N VAL A 868 6.70 -2.86 19.87
CA VAL A 868 5.33 -3.15 19.46
C VAL A 868 5.10 -2.63 18.05
N SER A 869 4.59 -3.49 17.19
CA SER A 869 4.03 -3.11 15.89
C SER A 869 2.57 -3.55 15.86
N VAL A 870 1.67 -2.63 15.54
CA VAL A 870 0.27 -2.94 15.25
C VAL A 870 -0.02 -2.58 13.81
N GLU A 871 -0.71 -3.46 13.12
CA GLU A 871 -1.04 -3.33 11.70
C GLU A 871 -2.54 -3.58 11.53
N ARG A 872 -3.18 -2.81 10.65
CA ARG A 872 -4.49 -3.14 10.10
C ARG A 872 -4.42 -3.04 8.60
N ASN A 873 -4.80 -4.10 7.91
CA ASN A 873 -4.84 -4.16 6.46
C ASN A 873 -6.19 -4.68 5.93
N ARG A 874 -6.27 -4.89 4.62
CA ARG A 874 -7.47 -5.36 3.91
C ARG A 874 -7.95 -6.77 4.28
N LYS A 875 -7.10 -7.57 4.91
CA LYS A 875 -7.37 -8.98 5.24
C LYS A 875 -7.42 -9.24 6.75
N GLU A 876 -6.66 -8.50 7.54
CA GLU A 876 -6.52 -8.75 8.96
C GLU A 876 -6.01 -7.53 9.76
N GLY A 877 -6.28 -7.56 11.06
CA GLY A 877 -5.57 -6.76 12.05
C GLY A 877 -4.57 -7.63 12.80
N ARG A 878 -3.36 -7.11 13.03
CA ARG A 878 -2.23 -7.86 13.58
C ARG A 878 -1.49 -7.05 14.63
N ILE A 879 -0.92 -7.74 15.61
CA ILE A 879 0.01 -7.17 16.59
C ILE A 879 1.26 -8.07 16.68
N VAL A 880 2.43 -7.44 16.74
CA VAL A 880 3.74 -8.08 16.88
C VAL A 880 4.47 -7.44 18.06
N VAL A 881 5.00 -8.28 18.95
CA VAL A 881 5.73 -7.89 20.15
C VAL A 881 7.14 -8.48 20.10
N ASP A 882 8.15 -7.63 20.33
CA ASP A 882 9.58 -8.00 20.36
C ASP A 882 10.05 -8.75 19.09
N GLY A 883 9.43 -8.45 17.94
CA GLY A 883 9.75 -9.02 16.63
C GLY A 883 9.42 -10.51 16.45
N ALA A 884 8.96 -11.22 17.49
CA ALA A 884 8.77 -12.67 17.47
C ALA A 884 7.34 -13.11 17.78
N LEU A 885 6.71 -12.52 18.78
CA LEU A 885 5.38 -12.91 19.24
C LEU A 885 4.32 -12.19 18.41
N LYS A 886 3.46 -12.92 17.72
CA LYS A 886 2.44 -12.35 16.83
C LYS A 886 1.07 -12.98 17.03
N SER A 887 0.04 -12.18 16.83
CA SER A 887 -1.37 -12.61 16.82
C SER A 887 -2.12 -11.79 15.76
N GLU A 888 -3.14 -12.38 15.13
CA GLU A 888 -3.90 -11.78 14.03
C GLU A 888 -5.40 -12.09 14.15
N VAL A 889 -6.23 -11.19 13.61
CA VAL A 889 -7.68 -11.35 13.52
C VAL A 889 -8.13 -10.99 12.10
N ARG A 890 -8.88 -11.89 11.46
CA ARG A 890 -9.35 -11.68 10.07
C ARG A 890 -10.40 -10.58 9.98
N GLU A 891 -10.28 -9.75 8.96
CA GLU A 891 -11.30 -8.80 8.56
C GLU A 891 -12.51 -9.53 7.93
N PRO A 892 -13.76 -9.11 8.23
CA PRO A 892 -14.95 -9.73 7.67
C PRO A 892 -15.00 -9.61 6.12
N PRO A 893 -15.58 -10.61 5.41
CA PRO A 893 -15.78 -10.50 3.97
C PRO A 893 -16.70 -9.32 3.61
N GLY A 894 -16.21 -8.41 2.76
CA GLY A 894 -16.96 -7.21 2.36
C GLY A 894 -16.04 -6.12 1.79
N PRO A 895 -16.57 -4.95 1.42
CA PRO A 895 -15.74 -3.80 1.07
C PRO A 895 -14.89 -3.42 2.30
N VAL A 896 -13.57 -3.39 2.12
CA VAL A 896 -12.65 -2.96 3.20
C VAL A 896 -12.87 -1.49 3.45
N ARG A 897 -13.17 -1.15 4.69
CA ARG A 897 -13.45 0.23 5.10
C ARG A 897 -12.22 0.83 5.74
N ALA A 898 -11.81 1.99 5.27
CA ALA A 898 -10.82 2.79 5.99
C ALA A 898 -11.39 3.24 7.35
N LEU A 899 -10.52 3.30 8.36
CA LEU A 899 -10.86 3.83 9.67
C LEU A 899 -11.06 5.34 9.56
N HIS A 900 -12.21 5.84 10.03
CA HIS A 900 -12.46 7.28 10.05
C HIS A 900 -12.23 7.84 11.45
N LEU A 901 -10.98 8.17 11.75
CA LEU A 901 -10.54 8.73 13.04
C LEU A 901 -10.54 10.26 12.93
N THR A 902 -11.37 10.93 13.74
CA THR A 902 -11.51 12.40 13.70
C THR A 902 -10.85 13.11 14.87
N SER A 903 -10.52 12.39 15.94
CA SER A 903 -9.75 12.93 17.06
C SER A 903 -8.26 12.98 16.72
N ASP A 904 -7.52 13.75 17.52
CA ASP A 904 -6.07 13.61 17.62
C ASP A 904 -5.69 12.16 17.95
N LEU A 905 -4.50 11.73 17.49
CA LEU A 905 -3.89 10.48 17.89
C LEU A 905 -3.18 10.70 19.23
N VAL A 906 -3.78 10.18 20.30
CA VAL A 906 -3.32 10.38 21.68
C VAL A 906 -2.33 9.30 22.07
N ILE A 907 -1.13 9.71 22.45
CA ILE A 907 -0.07 8.84 22.97
C ILE A 907 0.06 9.08 24.47
N GLY A 908 0.02 7.99 25.24
CA GLY A 908 0.20 8.01 26.70
C GLY A 908 -1.09 7.99 27.51
N SER A 909 -2.27 8.11 26.90
CA SER A 909 -3.55 7.97 27.60
C SER A 909 -4.70 7.62 26.66
N THR A 910 -5.91 7.48 27.22
CA THR A 910 -7.14 7.58 26.42
C THR A 910 -7.38 9.01 25.94
N VAL A 911 -8.25 9.18 24.93
CA VAL A 911 -8.70 10.50 24.44
C VAL A 911 -9.33 11.37 25.55
N ASP A 912 -9.87 10.73 26.58
CA ASP A 912 -10.49 11.39 27.72
C ASP A 912 -9.51 11.59 28.90
N ASN A 913 -8.20 11.36 28.68
CA ASN A 913 -7.10 11.45 29.67
C ASN A 913 -7.28 10.54 30.92
N HIS A 914 -7.90 9.38 30.74
CA HIS A 914 -7.99 8.30 31.74
C HIS A 914 -7.12 7.09 31.35
N ASP A 915 -6.88 6.21 32.33
CA ASP A 915 -6.13 4.95 32.19
C ASP A 915 -4.74 5.11 31.55
N GLY A 916 -4.07 6.24 31.78
CA GLY A 916 -2.85 6.55 31.05
C GLY A 916 -1.60 5.86 31.55
N TYR A 917 -0.62 5.90 30.65
CA TYR A 917 0.65 5.25 30.68
C TYR A 917 1.68 6.06 31.45
N THR A 918 2.46 5.38 32.29
CA THR A 918 3.64 5.93 32.95
C THR A 918 4.85 5.09 32.56
N GLY A 919 5.91 5.73 32.09
CA GLY A 919 7.00 5.02 31.43
C GLY A 919 7.67 5.85 30.33
N CYS A 920 8.51 5.21 29.54
CA CYS A 920 9.19 5.81 28.42
C CYS A 920 8.67 5.26 27.09
N ILE A 921 8.52 6.13 26.10
CA ILE A 921 8.21 5.75 24.71
C ILE A 921 9.31 6.31 23.81
N ARG A 922 9.72 5.53 22.81
CA ARG A 922 10.64 5.95 21.75
C ARG A 922 10.31 5.31 20.41
N ALA A 923 11.03 5.72 19.38
CA ALA A 923 10.99 5.09 18.07
C ALA A 923 9.58 5.01 17.44
N LEU A 924 8.75 6.04 17.64
CA LEU A 924 7.40 6.07 17.08
C LEU A 924 7.45 6.29 15.56
N LEU A 925 6.96 5.30 14.81
CA LEU A 925 6.69 5.36 13.38
C LEU A 925 5.19 5.22 13.12
N LEU A 926 4.66 6.05 12.22
CA LEU A 926 3.29 5.98 11.71
C LEU A 926 3.35 5.77 10.19
N ASN A 927 2.92 4.61 9.68
CA ASN A 927 3.06 4.22 8.27
C ASN A 927 4.49 4.45 7.73
N GLY A 928 5.49 3.95 8.46
CA GLY A 928 6.91 4.13 8.16
C GLY A 928 7.49 5.53 8.38
N GLN A 929 6.67 6.54 8.72
CA GLN A 929 7.13 7.92 8.94
C GLN A 929 7.50 8.17 10.41
N PRO A 930 8.72 8.66 10.71
CA PRO A 930 9.13 8.94 12.08
C PRO A 930 8.47 10.19 12.67
N VAL A 931 8.00 10.09 13.91
CA VAL A 931 7.38 11.19 14.66
C VAL A 931 8.32 11.68 15.76
N ASP A 932 8.75 12.95 15.69
CA ASP A 932 9.63 13.57 16.70
C ASP A 932 8.89 13.90 18.00
N LEU A 933 8.77 12.91 18.90
CA LEU A 933 8.18 13.03 20.23
C LEU A 933 8.98 13.99 21.14
N LYS A 934 10.30 14.01 21.00
CA LYS A 934 11.19 14.84 21.83
C LYS A 934 10.93 16.33 21.63
N SER A 935 10.64 16.77 20.41
CA SER A 935 10.23 18.14 20.11
C SER A 935 8.92 18.52 20.82
N TYR A 936 7.94 17.62 20.91
CA TYR A 936 6.71 17.86 21.69
C TYR A 936 7.01 17.99 23.19
N ALA A 937 7.79 17.08 23.77
CA ALA A 937 8.13 17.12 25.20
C ALA A 937 8.91 18.39 25.58
N THR A 938 9.81 18.86 24.71
CA THR A 938 10.64 20.06 24.96
C THR A 938 9.83 21.35 25.02
N ARG A 939 8.60 21.37 24.49
CA ARG A 939 7.67 22.51 24.59
C ARG A 939 7.06 22.68 25.99
N GLY A 940 7.35 21.79 26.94
CA GLY A 940 6.86 21.87 28.31
C GLY A 940 5.46 21.30 28.50
N LEU A 941 5.20 20.12 27.91
CA LEU A 941 3.93 19.41 28.08
C LEU A 941 3.74 18.94 29.53
N TYR A 942 2.49 19.01 30.01
CA TYR A 942 2.14 18.57 31.36
C TYR A 942 2.45 17.08 31.54
N GLY A 943 3.29 16.77 32.53
CA GLY A 943 3.61 15.39 32.89
C GLY A 943 4.52 14.64 31.91
N VAL A 944 5.06 15.29 30.89
CA VAL A 944 5.95 14.67 29.89
C VAL A 944 7.33 15.34 29.91
N SER A 945 8.40 14.55 29.95
CA SER A 945 9.79 15.05 29.93
C SER A 945 10.64 14.34 28.88
N PRO A 946 11.60 15.00 28.21
CA PRO A 946 12.49 14.35 27.26
C PRO A 946 13.46 13.37 27.95
N GLY A 947 13.89 12.34 27.21
CA GLY A 947 14.76 11.27 27.71
C GLY A 947 13.99 10.16 28.43
N CYS A 948 14.73 9.19 28.99
CA CYS A 948 14.19 8.11 29.81
C CYS A 948 14.99 7.98 31.10
N VAL A 949 14.56 8.67 32.15
CA VAL A 949 15.24 8.72 33.45
C VAL A 949 14.29 8.21 34.53
N GLY A 950 14.64 7.11 35.16
CA GLY A 950 13.86 6.52 36.26
C GLY A 950 13.93 7.37 37.53
N LYS A 951 12.98 7.22 38.46
CA LYS A 951 13.04 7.87 39.78
C LYS A 951 14.05 7.20 40.71
N CYS A 952 14.33 5.91 40.51
CA CYS A 952 15.34 5.19 41.29
C CYS A 952 16.77 5.53 40.88
N GLU A 953 16.99 6.17 39.72
CA GLU A 953 18.31 6.54 39.22
C GLU A 953 19.03 7.53 40.16
N SER A 954 18.29 8.40 40.84
CA SER A 954 18.84 9.32 41.86
C SER A 954 19.15 8.65 43.21
N ASN A 955 19.01 7.31 43.33
CA ASN A 955 19.17 6.55 44.57
C ASN A 955 18.39 7.16 45.76
N PRO A 956 17.06 7.32 45.66
CA PRO A 956 16.28 8.04 46.67
C PRO A 956 16.10 7.27 48.00
N CYS A 957 16.44 5.97 48.04
CA CYS A 957 16.35 5.14 49.23
C CYS A 957 17.63 5.23 50.06
N LEU A 958 17.50 5.63 51.32
CA LEU A 958 18.63 5.77 52.23
C LEU A 958 19.00 4.42 52.88
N ASN A 959 20.15 4.41 53.57
CA ASN A 959 20.59 3.29 54.42
C ASN A 959 20.62 1.92 53.72
N ASN A 960 20.99 1.91 52.43
CA ASN A 960 21.07 0.71 51.61
C ASN A 960 19.72 -0.01 51.42
N GLY A 961 18.61 0.74 51.44
CA GLY A 961 17.29 0.25 51.06
C GLY A 961 17.18 0.04 49.55
N THR A 962 16.42 -0.98 49.12
CA THR A 962 16.25 -1.30 47.70
C THR A 962 15.19 -0.39 47.08
N CYS A 963 15.55 0.37 46.04
CA CYS A 963 14.59 1.18 45.30
C CYS A 963 13.83 0.34 44.26
N HIS A 964 12.51 0.41 44.30
CA HIS A 964 11.62 -0.13 43.27
C HIS A 964 11.07 1.02 42.43
N GLU A 965 11.38 0.97 41.13
CA GLU A 965 11.02 2.00 40.17
C GLU A 965 9.52 2.11 39.98
N ARG A 966 9.05 3.35 39.87
CA ARG A 966 7.71 3.70 39.40
C ARG A 966 7.85 5.03 38.64
N TYR A 967 7.45 5.12 37.38
CA TYR A 967 7.69 6.37 36.64
C TYR A 967 6.94 7.60 37.22
N ASP A 968 5.85 7.34 37.93
CA ASP A 968 5.04 8.26 38.72
C ASP A 968 5.45 8.37 40.20
N GLY A 969 6.48 7.65 40.66
CA GLY A 969 6.90 7.65 42.06
C GLY A 969 8.12 6.78 42.34
N TYR A 970 8.22 6.16 43.50
CA TYR A 970 9.15 5.05 43.76
C TYR A 970 8.75 4.46 45.11
N THR A 971 9.19 3.24 45.38
CA THR A 971 9.02 2.66 46.72
C THR A 971 10.31 2.06 47.20
N CYS A 972 10.67 2.32 48.45
CA CYS A 972 11.86 1.76 49.07
C CYS A 972 11.52 0.51 49.91
N ASP A 973 12.18 -0.61 49.63
CA ASP A 973 12.13 -1.79 50.47
C ASP A 973 13.19 -1.69 51.58
N CYS A 974 12.71 -1.36 52.78
CA CYS A 974 13.54 -1.20 53.96
C CYS A 974 13.66 -2.46 54.80
N ARG A 975 13.03 -3.58 54.41
CA ARG A 975 12.94 -4.81 55.25
C ARG A 975 14.30 -5.39 55.63
N TRP A 976 15.31 -5.14 54.80
CA TRP A 976 16.68 -5.59 55.01
C TRP A 976 17.58 -4.51 55.60
N THR A 977 17.01 -3.40 56.10
CA THR A 977 17.72 -2.31 56.76
C THR A 977 17.31 -2.22 58.23
N ALA A 978 18.09 -1.51 59.05
CA ALA A 978 17.71 -1.18 60.43
C ALA A 978 16.73 0.02 60.51
N PHE A 979 16.13 0.40 59.38
CA PHE A 979 15.32 1.60 59.22
C PHE A 979 13.95 1.27 58.62
N LYS A 980 12.97 2.14 58.84
CA LYS A 980 11.62 2.14 58.26
C LYS A 980 11.34 3.50 57.61
N GLY A 981 10.08 3.67 57.23
CA GLY A 981 9.61 4.89 56.57
C GLY A 981 9.71 4.79 55.04
N PRO A 982 9.16 5.78 54.32
CA PRO A 982 9.02 5.73 52.86
C PRO A 982 10.36 5.72 52.10
N ILE A 983 11.43 6.20 52.73
CA ILE A 983 12.78 6.28 52.15
C ILE A 983 13.86 5.59 53.01
N CYS A 984 13.45 4.74 53.96
CA CYS A 984 14.34 4.06 54.89
C CYS A 984 15.20 5.01 55.76
N ALA A 985 14.63 6.14 56.18
CA ALA A 985 15.32 7.13 57.02
C ALA A 985 15.08 6.95 58.52
N ASP A 986 13.97 6.31 58.91
CA ASP A 986 13.52 6.29 60.30
C ASP A 986 14.12 5.09 61.02
N GLU A 987 14.94 5.31 62.05
CA GLU A 987 15.56 4.20 62.79
C GLU A 987 14.52 3.29 63.47
N ILE A 988 14.71 1.97 63.38
CA ILE A 988 13.98 0.97 64.15
C ILE A 988 14.92 0.44 65.24
N GLY A 989 14.86 1.04 66.42
CA GLY A 989 15.72 0.69 67.54
C GLY A 989 14.95 0.62 68.86
N VAL A 990 15.44 -0.21 69.77
CA VAL A 990 15.02 -0.25 71.17
C VAL A 990 16.26 -0.11 72.04
N ASN A 991 16.19 0.73 73.07
CA ASN A 991 17.28 0.80 74.05
C ASN A 991 17.03 -0.23 75.15
N LEU A 992 17.86 -1.27 75.20
CA LEU A 992 17.74 -2.37 76.16
C LEU A 992 18.75 -2.19 77.30
N ARG A 993 18.24 -2.20 78.54
CA ARG A 993 19.09 -2.30 79.74
C ARG A 993 19.52 -3.77 79.92
N PRO A 994 20.59 -4.05 80.70
CA PRO A 994 21.06 -5.44 80.91
C PRO A 994 20.02 -6.42 81.47
N SER A 995 18.94 -5.93 82.09
CA SER A 995 17.83 -6.73 82.64
C SER A 995 16.58 -6.77 81.75
N SER A 996 16.63 -6.17 80.57
CA SER A 996 15.50 -6.09 79.64
C SER A 996 15.59 -7.18 78.57
N MET A 997 14.48 -7.86 78.28
CA MET A 997 14.38 -8.78 77.16
C MET A 997 13.08 -8.56 76.39
N ILE A 998 13.15 -8.71 75.07
CA ILE A 998 11.97 -8.81 74.21
C ILE A 998 11.81 -10.27 73.85
N LYS A 999 10.64 -10.84 74.17
CA LYS A 999 10.29 -12.22 73.85
C LYS A 999 9.13 -12.22 72.86
N TYR A 1000 9.31 -12.93 71.75
CA TYR A 1000 8.26 -13.15 70.77
C TYR A 1000 7.92 -14.65 70.75
N ASP A 1001 6.69 -15.00 71.12
CA ASP A 1001 6.23 -16.38 71.18
C ASP A 1001 5.39 -16.73 69.94
N PHE A 1002 5.85 -17.70 69.14
CA PHE A 1002 5.12 -18.21 67.98
C PHE A 1002 3.97 -19.14 68.41
N MET A 1003 2.86 -18.58 68.85
CA MET A 1003 1.70 -19.37 69.31
C MET A 1003 0.98 -20.05 68.13
N GLY A 1004 0.94 -21.39 68.10
CA GLY A 1004 0.06 -22.18 67.22
C GLY A 1004 0.56 -22.49 65.80
N SER A 1005 1.73 -21.98 65.38
CA SER A 1005 2.37 -22.37 64.11
C SER A 1005 3.86 -22.64 64.33
N TRP A 1006 4.27 -23.90 64.36
CA TRP A 1006 5.69 -24.26 64.35
C TRP A 1006 6.28 -23.83 63.00
N ARG A 1007 7.37 -23.06 63.02
CA ARG A 1007 8.08 -22.65 61.81
C ARG A 1007 9.37 -23.46 61.75
N SER A 1008 9.45 -24.34 60.74
CA SER A 1008 10.67 -25.05 60.38
C SER A 1008 11.19 -24.44 59.09
N THR A 1009 12.43 -23.98 59.11
CA THR A 1009 13.10 -23.31 58.00
C THR A 1009 14.38 -24.08 57.66
N ILE A 1010 14.70 -24.12 56.36
CA ILE A 1010 15.94 -24.73 55.84
C ILE A 1010 17.07 -23.69 55.70
N SER A 1011 16.73 -22.41 55.81
CA SER A 1011 17.64 -21.26 55.71
C SER A 1011 17.02 -20.07 56.42
N GLU A 1012 17.80 -19.43 57.30
CA GLU A 1012 17.42 -18.23 58.03
C GLU A 1012 18.34 -17.07 57.66
N ASN A 1013 17.76 -15.96 57.19
CA ASN A 1013 18.49 -14.70 56.99
C ASN A 1013 18.14 -13.75 58.12
N ILE A 1014 19.07 -13.55 59.06
CA ILE A 1014 18.90 -12.69 60.24
C ILE A 1014 19.86 -11.51 60.14
N ARG A 1015 19.33 -10.28 60.18
CA ARG A 1015 20.11 -9.04 60.27
C ARG A 1015 19.75 -8.29 61.54
N VAL A 1016 20.72 -8.03 62.40
CA VAL A 1016 20.55 -7.26 63.64
C VAL A 1016 21.61 -6.16 63.68
N GLY A 1017 21.18 -4.90 63.77
CA GLY A 1017 22.04 -3.77 64.10
C GLY A 1017 22.04 -3.55 65.61
N PHE A 1018 23.20 -3.41 66.22
CA PHE A 1018 23.32 -3.09 67.64
C PHE A 1018 24.56 -2.24 67.88
N THR A 1019 24.52 -1.43 68.95
CA THR A 1019 25.69 -0.75 69.50
C THR A 1019 25.74 -1.05 70.99
N THR A 1020 26.91 -1.38 71.51
CA THR A 1020 27.10 -1.66 72.93
C THR A 1020 28.51 -1.35 73.36
N THR A 1021 28.67 -0.86 74.58
CA THR A 1021 29.97 -0.68 75.25
C THR A 1021 30.32 -1.89 76.12
N ASN A 1022 29.41 -2.86 76.28
CA ASN A 1022 29.64 -4.04 77.10
C ASN A 1022 30.37 -5.11 76.29
N PRO A 1023 31.55 -5.59 76.72
CA PRO A 1023 32.34 -6.59 75.99
C PRO A 1023 31.74 -8.01 76.05
N LYS A 1024 30.55 -8.20 76.66
CA LYS A 1024 29.83 -9.48 76.68
C LYS A 1024 28.33 -9.26 76.73
N GLY A 1025 27.57 -10.13 76.07
CA GLY A 1025 26.10 -10.06 76.12
C GLY A 1025 25.40 -10.99 75.15
N PHE A 1026 24.18 -11.39 75.49
CA PHE A 1026 23.28 -12.13 74.61
C PHE A 1026 22.45 -11.12 73.79
N LEU A 1027 22.46 -11.22 72.46
CA LEU A 1027 21.79 -10.25 71.59
C LEU A 1027 20.46 -10.78 71.06
N LEU A 1028 20.45 -12.00 70.53
CA LEU A 1028 19.27 -12.64 69.98
C LEU A 1028 19.39 -14.15 70.17
N GLY A 1029 18.28 -14.82 70.46
CA GLY A 1029 18.25 -16.26 70.32
C GLY A 1029 16.89 -16.77 69.95
N LEU A 1030 16.92 -17.84 69.19
CA LEU A 1030 15.79 -18.63 68.75
C LEU A 1030 15.93 -19.97 69.45
N PHE A 1031 14.88 -20.45 70.11
CA PHE A 1031 14.87 -21.75 70.76
C PHE A 1031 13.53 -22.44 70.53
N SER A 1032 13.58 -23.76 70.37
CA SER A 1032 12.42 -24.63 70.24
C SER A 1032 12.29 -25.49 71.49
N ASN A 1033 11.20 -25.32 72.25
CA ASN A 1033 10.90 -26.19 73.40
C ASN A 1033 10.48 -27.61 72.98
N VAL A 1034 10.23 -27.86 71.69
CA VAL A 1034 9.80 -29.16 71.18
C VAL A 1034 10.98 -29.96 70.63
N SER A 1035 11.77 -29.38 69.71
CA SER A 1035 12.92 -30.05 69.09
C SER A 1035 14.21 -29.91 69.91
N GLY A 1036 14.27 -28.97 70.85
CA GLY A 1036 15.49 -28.63 71.60
C GLY A 1036 16.51 -27.85 70.79
N GLU A 1037 16.20 -27.52 69.53
CA GLU A 1037 17.09 -26.76 68.65
C GLU A 1037 17.17 -25.30 69.08
N TYR A 1038 18.36 -24.72 68.93
CA TYR A 1038 18.57 -23.31 69.23
C TYR A 1038 19.60 -22.67 68.29
N MET A 1039 19.47 -21.36 68.13
CA MET A 1039 20.46 -20.49 67.51
C MET A 1039 20.56 -19.21 68.35
N ASN A 1040 21.77 -18.89 68.82
CA ASN A 1040 22.05 -17.74 69.67
C ASN A 1040 23.13 -16.86 69.03
N ILE A 1041 22.88 -15.56 68.98
CA ILE A 1041 23.82 -14.52 68.59
C ILE A 1041 24.23 -13.78 69.86
N MET A 1042 25.52 -13.77 70.17
CA MET A 1042 26.06 -13.22 71.41
C MET A 1042 27.44 -12.58 71.19
N ILE A 1043 27.88 -11.75 72.12
CA ILE A 1043 29.22 -11.17 72.14
C ILE A 1043 30.06 -11.99 73.12
N SER A 1044 31.18 -12.53 72.63
CA SER A 1044 32.14 -13.28 73.43
C SER A 1044 32.92 -12.34 74.36
N ASN A 1045 33.55 -12.87 75.41
CA ASN A 1045 34.33 -12.07 76.37
C ASN A 1045 35.49 -11.28 75.74
N SER A 1046 35.89 -11.58 74.50
CA SER A 1046 36.89 -10.85 73.74
C SER A 1046 36.31 -9.71 72.89
N GLY A 1047 35.01 -9.42 73.00
CA GLY A 1047 34.33 -8.36 72.24
C GLY A 1047 33.94 -8.75 70.81
N HIS A 1048 34.16 -10.00 70.41
CA HIS A 1048 33.80 -10.49 69.07
C HIS A 1048 32.37 -11.07 69.04
N LEU A 1049 31.69 -10.89 67.91
CA LEU A 1049 30.39 -11.52 67.67
C LEU A 1049 30.57 -13.04 67.52
N ARG A 1050 29.72 -13.81 68.19
CA ARG A 1050 29.69 -15.27 68.16
C ARG A 1050 28.26 -15.74 67.92
N VAL A 1051 28.11 -16.64 66.94
CA VAL A 1051 26.86 -17.38 66.70
C VAL A 1051 27.05 -18.80 67.23
N VAL A 1052 26.09 -19.32 67.99
CA VAL A 1052 26.09 -20.67 68.55
C VAL A 1052 24.77 -21.33 68.20
N ASN A 1053 24.80 -22.46 67.51
CA ASN A 1053 23.62 -23.24 67.16
C ASN A 1053 23.80 -24.73 67.49
N SER A 1054 22.69 -25.47 67.56
CA SER A 1054 22.67 -26.92 67.84
C SER A 1054 22.72 -27.79 66.59
N LEU A 1055 22.82 -27.19 65.40
CA LEU A 1055 22.83 -27.88 64.10
C LEU A 1055 24.27 -27.91 63.52
N LEU A 1056 24.64 -29.00 62.84
CA LEU A 1056 25.97 -29.21 62.24
C LEU A 1056 26.41 -28.01 61.36
N PRO A 1057 27.72 -27.68 61.27
CA PRO A 1057 28.17 -26.40 60.74
C PRO A 1057 28.02 -26.37 59.21
N LEU A 1058 27.09 -25.56 58.71
CA LEU A 1058 27.04 -25.12 57.31
C LEU A 1058 27.37 -23.62 57.25
N PHE A 1059 28.31 -23.30 56.36
CA PHE A 1059 28.95 -22.02 56.09
C PHE A 1059 28.21 -20.74 56.55
N LEU A 1060 28.82 -20.04 57.51
CA LEU A 1060 28.53 -18.64 57.84
C LEU A 1060 29.39 -17.74 56.95
N LEU A 1061 28.76 -17.02 56.01
CA LEU A 1061 29.37 -15.86 55.36
C LEU A 1061 29.03 -14.61 56.18
N ILE A 1062 30.05 -14.04 56.82
CA ILE A 1062 29.98 -12.72 57.46
C ILE A 1062 30.51 -11.73 56.42
N ASN A 1063 29.65 -10.86 55.89
CA ASN A 1063 30.04 -9.67 55.12
C ASN A 1063 29.98 -8.44 56.02
#